data_AF-A0A6V8EN63-F1
#
_entry.id   AF-A0A6V8EN63-F1
#
_cell.length_a   1.000
_cell.length_b   1.000
_cell.length_c   1.000
_cell.angle_alpha   90.00
_cell.angle_beta   90.00
_cell.angle_gamma   90.00
#
_symmetry.space_group_name_H-M   'P 1'
#
loop_
_entity.id
_entity.type
_entity.pdbx_description
1 polymer ?
#
loop_
_entity_poly.entity_id
_entity_poly.type
_entity_poly.pdbx_seq_one_letter_code
_entity_poly.pdbx_strand_id
1 'polypeptide(L)'
;MNVNADSDDSINDENSMYSINGHSKFIIHDDIFPNSQFNSTWELSITLSDQIGTELLDNPELGLRAQIDIHLGNSDGLIDLNESISFDNLFRLGRNWTNSEIGGCCIFDYNPLYTVNGINLETNPVSLGPIESNNTEWGWNESAELIGLSDNRITRILDFPRFGSLIEEIPLNVILPSDWEYTYSAMEEIIEGNPGNFFVNRSEANVASNIRVTISPNFPPNALGFRESSGSMIPLSTPTNYYGVCEDSNLDANQQWWTLSNNGTLVEIYYGDRFSFTPEDYGYLGGQVVSIVMHCKDWFNSTSTWYENIVIDSIFPIWDSVISYVDQSGETIFLDSNDDTFSIRSDTFVSFNITANDPNSEFPTDITIVSDKTSNYYHNSKDTLDFSDVFYQNEDVNGMHLNLSERHLSKNQTSWSINLSVSDNAGNTLTRQWDILVLDGSGPTIVPDLIINNNSISSTNLARNGDSIIISLSQSFDDLDAIEDTSWSLTIDDVIIVENVSMEIIDKMVLGPFDSGTHVFSIDSYDSSDNHQNLAFGLAISPNVGVNIEMLSTNHEGKIVEGNSVLFSATLQNTRASPAAGQFCVNNQCGPFIGVPAANSNGPGVFNVELNYELVNSDAIDIYFQWSSETANQSGIIEINSITVEPYWQSTIQTVFFVFIALSFIVIGANRLWGVDSQRP
;
A
#
# COMPACT_ATOMS: atom_id res chain seq x y z
N MET A 1 17.11 -27.85 -12.15
CA MET A 1 18.09 -28.36 -13.13
C MET A 1 17.63 -29.73 -13.59
N ASN A 2 17.54 -29.89 -14.90
CA ASN A 2 17.34 -31.14 -15.65
C ASN A 2 18.14 -32.32 -15.07
N VAL A 3 17.62 -33.55 -15.22
CA VAL A 3 18.06 -34.49 -16.27
C VAL A 3 16.91 -35.45 -16.61
N ASN A 4 16.65 -35.55 -17.91
CA ASN A 4 15.80 -36.49 -18.62
C ASN A 4 16.65 -37.70 -19.09
N ALA A 5 16.10 -38.91 -19.17
CA ALA A 5 16.25 -39.84 -20.32
C ALA A 5 15.88 -41.29 -19.96
N ASP A 6 14.83 -41.76 -20.64
CA ASP A 6 14.65 -43.05 -21.34
C ASP A 6 15.21 -44.35 -20.75
N SER A 7 14.28 -45.30 -20.58
CA SER A 7 14.36 -46.56 -21.32
C SER A 7 12.96 -47.10 -21.61
N ASP A 8 12.64 -47.16 -22.90
CA ASP A 8 11.58 -47.97 -23.49
C ASP A 8 11.58 -49.39 -22.91
N ASP A 9 10.43 -49.81 -22.38
CA ASP A 9 9.93 -51.15 -22.68
C ASP A 9 8.43 -51.02 -22.97
N SER A 10 8.13 -51.11 -24.25
CA SER A 10 6.79 -51.19 -24.80
C SER A 10 6.12 -52.48 -24.32
N ILE A 11 5.30 -52.38 -23.27
CA ILE A 11 4.18 -53.29 -23.09
C ILE A 11 2.95 -52.48 -23.48
N ASN A 12 2.52 -52.68 -24.73
CA ASN A 12 1.15 -52.40 -25.11
C ASN A 12 0.25 -53.29 -24.26
N ASP A 13 -0.17 -52.82 -23.09
CA ASP A 13 -1.43 -53.24 -22.51
C ASP A 13 -2.52 -52.68 -23.42
N GLU A 14 -2.77 -53.38 -24.54
CA GLU A 14 -4.09 -53.36 -25.15
C GLU A 14 -5.05 -53.89 -24.09
N ASN A 15 -5.57 -52.97 -23.29
CA ASN A 15 -6.69 -53.17 -22.42
C ASN A 15 -7.85 -53.52 -23.34
N SER A 16 -8.07 -54.81 -23.60
CA SER A 16 -9.29 -55.29 -24.24
C SER A 16 -10.43 -54.90 -23.31
N MET A 17 -11.01 -53.73 -23.54
CA MET A 17 -12.26 -53.33 -22.91
C MET A 17 -13.25 -54.46 -23.14
N TYR A 18 -13.61 -55.17 -22.06
CA TYR A 18 -14.76 -56.05 -22.08
C TYR A 18 -15.96 -55.19 -22.50
N SER A 19 -16.46 -55.39 -23.72
CA SER A 19 -17.49 -54.53 -24.28
C SER A 19 -18.85 -54.94 -23.74
N ILE A 20 -19.45 -54.07 -22.92
CA ILE A 20 -20.88 -54.10 -22.61
C ILE A 20 -21.54 -53.06 -23.52
N ASN A 21 -22.45 -53.50 -24.38
CA ASN A 21 -23.16 -52.65 -25.32
C ASN A 21 -24.67 -52.84 -25.15
N GLY A 22 -25.43 -51.79 -25.40
CA GLY A 22 -26.88 -51.89 -25.31
C GLY A 22 -27.59 -50.54 -25.24
N HIS A 23 -28.88 -50.60 -24.93
CA HIS A 23 -29.68 -49.42 -24.63
C HIS A 23 -30.68 -49.76 -23.52
N SER A 24 -31.00 -48.75 -22.72
CA SER A 24 -31.99 -48.84 -21.65
C SER A 24 -32.90 -47.64 -21.74
N LYS A 25 -34.21 -47.85 -21.58
CA LYS A 25 -35.21 -46.83 -21.79
C LYS A 25 -36.37 -46.98 -20.81
N PHE A 26 -36.70 -45.88 -20.14
CA PHE A 26 -37.86 -45.75 -19.29
C PHE A 26 -38.73 -44.60 -19.79
N ILE A 27 -39.99 -44.87 -20.09
CA ILE A 27 -40.92 -43.90 -20.66
C ILE A 27 -42.15 -43.80 -19.76
N ILE A 28 -42.52 -42.60 -19.37
CA ILE A 28 -43.80 -42.32 -18.71
C ILE A 28 -44.76 -41.77 -19.78
N HIS A 29 -45.92 -42.40 -19.95
CA HIS A 29 -46.86 -42.04 -21.02
C HIS A 29 -47.94 -41.06 -20.58
N ASP A 30 -48.43 -41.21 -19.36
CA ASP A 30 -49.55 -40.44 -18.85
C ASP A 30 -49.07 -39.25 -18.01
N ASP A 31 -49.90 -38.22 -17.90
CA ASP A 31 -49.68 -37.10 -16.98
C ASP A 31 -49.63 -37.60 -15.51
N ILE A 32 -48.69 -37.07 -14.75
CA ILE A 32 -48.44 -37.50 -13.36
C ILE A 32 -49.26 -36.65 -12.37
N PHE A 33 -50.58 -36.78 -12.41
CA PHE A 33 -51.46 -36.09 -11.46
C PHE A 33 -51.19 -36.53 -10.01
N PRO A 34 -51.51 -35.72 -8.99
CA PRO A 34 -51.40 -36.14 -7.60
C PRO A 34 -52.32 -37.30 -7.24
N ASN A 35 -51.77 -38.28 -6.50
CA ASN A 35 -52.50 -39.45 -6.01
C ASN A 35 -53.22 -40.24 -7.10
N SER A 36 -52.57 -40.41 -8.25
CA SER A 36 -53.10 -41.11 -9.41
C SER A 36 -52.17 -42.22 -9.88
N GLN A 37 -52.75 -43.14 -10.63
CA GLN A 37 -51.99 -44.15 -11.36
C GLN A 37 -51.55 -43.58 -12.71
N PHE A 38 -50.34 -43.93 -13.15
CA PHE A 38 -49.85 -43.63 -14.50
C PHE A 38 -49.23 -44.87 -15.13
N ASN A 39 -49.30 -44.96 -16.46
CA ASN A 39 -48.66 -46.02 -17.22
C ASN A 39 -47.28 -45.60 -17.70
N SER A 40 -46.37 -46.58 -17.71
CA SER A 40 -44.99 -46.42 -18.16
C SER A 40 -44.49 -47.70 -18.81
N THR A 41 -43.42 -47.60 -19.57
CA THR A 41 -42.76 -48.75 -20.22
C THR A 41 -41.29 -48.78 -19.89
N TRP A 42 -40.78 -49.97 -19.68
CA TRP A 42 -39.37 -50.28 -19.55
C TRP A 42 -38.91 -51.10 -20.75
N GLU A 43 -37.78 -50.74 -21.34
CA GLU A 43 -37.11 -51.46 -22.41
C GLU A 43 -35.61 -51.53 -22.11
N LEU A 44 -35.02 -52.71 -22.21
CA LEU A 44 -33.59 -52.92 -22.06
C LEU A 44 -33.11 -53.92 -23.10
N SER A 45 -31.98 -53.61 -23.72
CA SER A 45 -31.23 -54.53 -24.56
C SER A 45 -29.77 -54.46 -24.12
N ILE A 46 -29.19 -55.61 -23.79
CA ILE A 46 -27.79 -55.71 -23.38
C ILE A 46 -27.13 -56.86 -24.12
N THR A 47 -25.91 -56.60 -24.58
CA THR A 47 -25.01 -57.58 -25.18
C THR A 47 -23.64 -57.39 -24.56
N LEU A 48 -23.07 -58.47 -24.03
CA LEU A 48 -21.77 -58.43 -23.38
C LEU A 48 -20.92 -59.65 -23.78
N SER A 49 -19.60 -59.49 -23.66
CA SER A 49 -18.67 -60.59 -23.87
C SER A 49 -18.90 -61.69 -22.82
N ASP A 50 -18.86 -62.95 -23.25
CA ASP A 50 -18.94 -64.10 -22.32
C ASP A 50 -17.66 -64.34 -21.51
N GLN A 51 -16.64 -63.48 -21.67
CA GLN A 51 -15.52 -63.36 -20.74
C GLN A 51 -15.92 -62.66 -19.43
N ILE A 52 -17.02 -61.90 -19.42
CA ILE A 52 -17.58 -61.32 -18.19
C ILE A 52 -18.45 -62.38 -17.51
N GLY A 53 -18.12 -62.68 -16.26
CA GLY A 53 -18.89 -63.62 -15.44
C GLY A 53 -20.23 -63.08 -14.97
N THR A 54 -21.02 -63.96 -14.32
CA THR A 54 -22.31 -63.58 -13.73
C THR A 54 -22.34 -63.89 -12.24
N GLU A 55 -23.06 -63.10 -11.46
CA GLU A 55 -23.29 -63.37 -10.04
C GLU A 55 -24.32 -64.49 -9.79
N LEU A 56 -24.95 -65.02 -10.86
CA LEU A 56 -25.88 -66.15 -10.76
C LEU A 56 -25.17 -67.48 -10.47
N LEU A 57 -23.85 -67.55 -10.69
CA LEU A 57 -23.00 -68.72 -10.50
C LEU A 57 -21.78 -68.32 -9.64
N ASP A 58 -21.17 -69.27 -8.95
CA ASP A 58 -19.99 -68.98 -8.12
C ASP A 58 -18.77 -68.67 -9.01
N ASN A 59 -17.79 -67.94 -8.46
CA ASN A 59 -16.52 -67.57 -9.12
C ASN A 59 -16.70 -66.70 -10.39
N PRO A 60 -17.28 -65.49 -10.26
CA PRO A 60 -17.54 -64.58 -11.39
C PRO A 60 -16.26 -64.19 -12.16
N GLU A 61 -15.09 -64.29 -11.55
CA GLU A 61 -13.78 -63.99 -12.15
C GLU A 61 -13.35 -64.97 -13.27
N LEU A 62 -13.98 -66.15 -13.38
CA LEU A 62 -13.61 -67.17 -14.37
C LEU A 62 -14.19 -66.92 -15.78
N GLY A 63 -15.05 -65.92 -15.94
CA GLY A 63 -15.85 -65.71 -17.15
C GLY A 63 -17.04 -66.67 -17.26
N LEU A 64 -18.05 -66.28 -18.04
CA LEU A 64 -19.35 -66.97 -18.03
C LEU A 64 -19.26 -68.42 -18.52
N ARG A 65 -18.49 -68.66 -19.60
CA ARG A 65 -18.35 -70.02 -20.16
C ARG A 65 -17.75 -70.98 -19.14
N ALA A 66 -16.69 -70.59 -18.45
CA ALA A 66 -16.07 -71.45 -17.44
C ALA A 66 -17.02 -71.70 -16.26
N GLN A 67 -17.80 -70.70 -15.85
CA GLN A 67 -18.81 -70.87 -14.80
C GLN A 67 -19.88 -71.88 -15.19
N ILE A 68 -20.38 -71.82 -16.43
CA ILE A 68 -21.39 -72.76 -16.92
C ILE A 68 -20.83 -74.19 -16.95
N ASP A 69 -19.63 -74.40 -17.51
CA ASP A 69 -18.98 -75.72 -17.58
C ASP A 69 -18.72 -76.31 -16.17
N ILE A 70 -18.30 -75.49 -15.21
CA ILE A 70 -18.00 -75.93 -13.84
C ILE A 70 -19.28 -76.21 -13.03
N HIS A 71 -20.26 -75.31 -13.08
CA HIS A 71 -21.40 -75.32 -12.14
C HIS A 71 -22.67 -75.94 -12.70
N LEU A 72 -22.85 -75.91 -14.02
CA LEU A 72 -24.02 -76.46 -14.71
C LEU A 72 -23.66 -77.63 -15.64
N GLY A 73 -22.37 -77.85 -15.87
CA GLY A 73 -21.81 -78.84 -16.77
C GLY A 73 -21.08 -80.00 -16.11
N ASN A 74 -20.18 -80.61 -16.86
CA ASN A 74 -19.34 -81.74 -16.44
C ASN A 74 -17.87 -81.37 -16.24
N SER A 75 -17.50 -80.08 -16.38
CA SER A 75 -16.14 -79.55 -16.29
C SER A 75 -15.17 -80.15 -17.30
N ASP A 76 -15.62 -80.43 -18.53
CA ASP A 76 -14.81 -81.01 -19.61
C ASP A 76 -14.14 -79.96 -20.52
N GLY A 77 -14.39 -78.67 -20.27
CA GLY A 77 -13.82 -77.54 -21.00
C GLY A 77 -14.57 -77.18 -22.28
N LEU A 78 -15.76 -77.74 -22.53
CA LEU A 78 -16.61 -77.47 -23.69
C LEU A 78 -18.03 -77.11 -23.25
N ILE A 79 -18.62 -76.05 -23.82
CA ILE A 79 -20.03 -75.73 -23.64
C ILE A 79 -20.88 -76.48 -24.66
N ASP A 80 -21.69 -77.41 -24.16
CA ASP A 80 -22.69 -78.14 -24.94
C ASP A 80 -24.08 -77.49 -24.92
N LEU A 81 -25.00 -78.04 -25.73
CA LEU A 81 -26.36 -77.51 -25.83
C LEU A 81 -27.14 -77.62 -24.50
N ASN A 82 -26.91 -78.68 -23.73
CA ASN A 82 -27.62 -78.92 -22.49
C ASN A 82 -27.16 -77.94 -21.40
N GLU A 83 -25.87 -77.62 -21.35
CA GLU A 83 -25.27 -76.62 -20.48
C GLU A 83 -25.76 -75.20 -20.82
N SER A 84 -25.73 -74.83 -22.10
CA SER A 84 -26.24 -73.53 -22.58
C SER A 84 -27.74 -73.36 -22.27
N ILE A 85 -28.57 -74.40 -22.46
CA ILE A 85 -30.00 -74.38 -22.08
C ILE A 85 -30.18 -74.34 -20.56
N SER A 86 -29.34 -75.05 -19.80
CA SER A 86 -29.43 -75.06 -18.33
C SER A 86 -29.14 -73.67 -17.77
N PHE A 87 -28.15 -72.97 -18.32
CA PHE A 87 -27.86 -71.59 -17.99
C PHE A 87 -29.00 -70.65 -18.40
N ASP A 88 -29.54 -70.79 -19.62
CA ASP A 88 -30.66 -69.98 -20.09
C ASP A 88 -31.87 -70.08 -19.15
N ASN A 89 -32.20 -71.30 -18.70
CA ASN A 89 -33.28 -71.52 -17.73
C ASN A 89 -32.98 -70.89 -16.37
N LEU A 90 -31.75 -71.00 -15.87
CA LEU A 90 -31.32 -70.36 -14.62
C LEU A 90 -31.44 -68.84 -14.72
N PHE A 91 -30.98 -68.26 -15.82
CA PHE A 91 -31.06 -66.83 -16.08
C PHE A 91 -32.51 -66.35 -16.12
N ARG A 92 -33.38 -67.05 -16.85
CA ARG A 92 -34.82 -66.75 -16.91
C ARG A 92 -35.50 -66.80 -15.53
N LEU A 93 -35.09 -67.74 -14.67
CA LEU A 93 -35.59 -67.80 -13.29
C LEU A 93 -35.07 -66.63 -12.44
N GLY A 94 -33.80 -66.28 -12.58
CA GLY A 94 -33.17 -65.17 -11.86
C GLY A 94 -33.70 -63.80 -12.28
N ARG A 95 -34.09 -63.64 -13.55
CA ARG A 95 -34.58 -62.37 -14.11
C ARG A 95 -36.11 -62.21 -14.06
N ASN A 96 -36.87 -63.13 -13.47
CA ASN A 96 -38.33 -63.04 -13.41
C ASN A 96 -38.84 -62.11 -12.29
N TRP A 97 -38.83 -60.80 -12.52
CA TRP A 97 -39.27 -59.78 -11.57
C TRP A 97 -40.65 -59.20 -11.92
N THR A 98 -41.38 -58.74 -10.89
CA THR A 98 -42.64 -57.98 -11.04
C THR A 98 -42.57 -56.58 -10.42
N ASN A 99 -41.46 -56.28 -9.72
CA ASN A 99 -41.15 -55.02 -9.06
C ASN A 99 -39.99 -54.34 -9.80
N SER A 100 -40.20 -53.11 -10.27
CA SER A 100 -39.24 -52.34 -11.05
C SER A 100 -37.95 -51.98 -10.30
N GLU A 101 -37.96 -51.94 -8.97
CA GLU A 101 -36.77 -51.76 -8.14
C GLU A 101 -35.83 -52.96 -8.31
N ILE A 102 -36.37 -54.18 -8.18
CA ILE A 102 -35.62 -55.43 -8.36
C ILE A 102 -35.17 -55.59 -9.82
N GLY A 103 -36.00 -55.13 -10.76
CA GLY A 103 -35.64 -55.06 -12.18
C GLY A 103 -34.51 -54.07 -12.47
N GLY A 104 -34.17 -53.18 -11.54
CA GLY A 104 -33.20 -52.10 -11.71
C GLY A 104 -33.62 -51.07 -12.76
N CYS A 105 -34.93 -50.91 -12.96
CA CYS A 105 -35.49 -49.77 -13.67
C CYS A 105 -35.47 -48.55 -12.77
N CYS A 106 -36.39 -48.50 -11.81
CA CYS A 106 -36.87 -47.23 -11.30
C CYS A 106 -37.78 -47.41 -10.07
N ILE A 107 -37.78 -46.40 -9.20
CA ILE A 107 -38.69 -46.22 -8.07
C ILE A 107 -39.31 -44.83 -8.23
N PHE A 108 -40.63 -44.72 -8.08
CA PHE A 108 -41.37 -43.48 -8.22
C PHE A 108 -41.98 -43.06 -6.89
N ASP A 109 -41.70 -41.85 -6.41
CA ASP A 109 -42.19 -41.34 -5.12
C ASP A 109 -42.04 -42.36 -3.97
N TYR A 110 -40.85 -42.98 -3.88
CA TYR A 110 -40.50 -44.03 -2.91
C TYR A 110 -41.24 -45.36 -3.04
N ASN A 111 -42.05 -45.55 -4.09
CA ASN A 111 -42.75 -46.79 -4.36
C ASN A 111 -42.24 -47.43 -5.67
N PRO A 112 -42.01 -48.74 -5.70
CA PRO A 112 -41.71 -49.41 -6.96
C PRO A 112 -42.93 -49.40 -7.90
N LEU A 113 -42.66 -49.47 -9.19
CA LEU A 113 -43.66 -49.71 -10.22
C LEU A 113 -43.84 -51.21 -10.40
N TYR A 114 -45.06 -51.62 -10.77
CA TYR A 114 -45.43 -53.03 -10.88
C TYR A 114 -45.79 -53.41 -12.32
N THR A 115 -45.33 -54.59 -12.74
CA THR A 115 -45.61 -55.13 -14.08
C THR A 115 -47.07 -55.58 -14.20
N VAL A 116 -47.74 -55.27 -15.31
CA VAL A 116 -49.13 -55.73 -15.56
C VAL A 116 -49.19 -57.22 -15.93
N ASN A 117 -48.33 -57.65 -16.86
CA ASN A 117 -48.35 -58.98 -17.47
C ASN A 117 -47.05 -59.78 -17.19
N GLY A 118 -46.22 -59.32 -16.24
CA GLY A 118 -44.84 -59.78 -16.08
C GLY A 118 -43.90 -59.17 -17.12
N ILE A 119 -42.64 -59.61 -17.12
CA ILE A 119 -41.65 -59.17 -18.11
C ILE A 119 -41.70 -60.03 -19.37
N ASN A 120 -41.51 -59.40 -20.53
CA ASN A 120 -41.21 -60.12 -21.76
C ASN A 120 -39.69 -60.22 -21.92
N LEU A 121 -39.14 -61.44 -21.80
CA LEU A 121 -37.70 -61.70 -21.78
C LEU A 121 -37.27 -62.59 -22.95
N GLU A 122 -36.45 -62.03 -23.83
CA GLU A 122 -35.80 -62.71 -24.95
C GLU A 122 -34.30 -62.82 -24.67
N THR A 123 -33.79 -64.04 -24.55
CA THR A 123 -32.36 -64.29 -24.26
C THR A 123 -31.62 -64.70 -25.51
N ASN A 124 -30.39 -64.24 -25.64
CA ASN A 124 -29.43 -64.72 -26.63
C ASN A 124 -28.53 -65.76 -25.93
N PRO A 125 -28.71 -67.07 -26.22
CA PRO A 125 -28.03 -68.12 -25.49
C PRO A 125 -26.52 -68.09 -25.73
N VAL A 126 -25.76 -68.56 -24.73
CA VAL A 126 -24.29 -68.65 -24.82
C VAL A 126 -23.91 -69.60 -25.95
N SER A 127 -22.92 -69.19 -26.76
CA SER A 127 -22.47 -69.94 -27.92
C SER A 127 -21.83 -71.28 -27.55
N LEU A 128 -22.01 -72.30 -28.39
CA LEU A 128 -21.47 -73.64 -28.15
C LEU A 128 -19.99 -73.72 -28.53
N GLY A 129 -19.21 -74.55 -27.83
CA GLY A 129 -17.79 -74.78 -28.12
C GLY A 129 -16.86 -74.60 -26.90
N PRO A 130 -15.53 -74.61 -27.11
CA PRO A 130 -14.53 -74.53 -26.04
C PRO A 130 -14.70 -73.32 -25.12
N ILE A 131 -14.35 -73.47 -23.85
CA ILE A 131 -14.35 -72.35 -22.88
C ILE A 131 -13.34 -71.24 -23.27
N GLU A 132 -12.28 -71.57 -24.01
CA GLU A 132 -11.25 -70.62 -24.50
C GLU A 132 -11.64 -69.93 -25.82
N SER A 133 -12.92 -69.99 -26.23
CA SER A 133 -13.38 -69.31 -27.44
C SER A 133 -13.32 -67.80 -27.24
N ASN A 134 -12.64 -67.09 -28.15
CA ASN A 134 -12.55 -65.63 -28.14
C ASN A 134 -13.67 -65.00 -28.99
N ASN A 135 -14.07 -63.77 -28.64
CA ASN A 135 -15.07 -62.95 -29.35
C ASN A 135 -16.48 -63.56 -29.39
N THR A 136 -16.87 -64.21 -28.30
CA THR A 136 -18.23 -64.71 -28.10
C THR A 136 -19.00 -63.76 -27.18
N GLU A 137 -20.28 -63.60 -27.47
CA GLU A 137 -21.17 -62.66 -26.79
C GLU A 137 -22.43 -63.38 -26.33
N TRP A 138 -23.02 -62.86 -25.26
CA TRP A 138 -24.33 -63.25 -24.77
C TRP A 138 -25.08 -62.00 -24.34
N GLY A 139 -26.39 -62.12 -24.15
CA GLY A 139 -27.19 -60.95 -23.81
C GLY A 139 -28.67 -61.27 -23.73
N TRP A 140 -29.47 -60.25 -23.46
CA TRP A 140 -30.91 -60.37 -23.45
C TRP A 140 -31.58 -59.04 -23.79
N ASN A 141 -32.81 -59.16 -24.25
CA ASN A 141 -33.75 -58.06 -24.37
C ASN A 141 -34.88 -58.29 -23.39
N GLU A 142 -35.27 -57.25 -22.67
CA GLU A 142 -36.45 -57.27 -21.83
C GLU A 142 -37.33 -56.05 -22.05
N SER A 143 -38.63 -56.25 -21.93
CA SER A 143 -39.61 -55.16 -21.94
C SER A 143 -40.73 -55.43 -20.93
N ALA A 144 -41.27 -54.37 -20.34
CA ALA A 144 -42.36 -54.47 -19.39
C ALA A 144 -43.27 -53.23 -19.43
N GLU A 145 -44.58 -53.47 -19.34
CA GLU A 145 -45.56 -52.44 -19.03
C GLU A 145 -45.65 -52.28 -17.51
N LEU A 146 -45.36 -51.08 -17.04
CA LEU A 146 -45.24 -50.74 -15.62
C LEU A 146 -46.33 -49.76 -15.20
N ILE A 147 -46.94 -50.04 -14.06
CA ILE A 147 -47.89 -49.17 -13.39
C ILE A 147 -47.20 -48.51 -12.20
N GLY A 148 -47.18 -47.17 -12.19
CA GLY A 148 -46.73 -46.37 -11.06
C GLY A 148 -47.87 -45.69 -10.33
N LEU A 149 -47.62 -45.32 -9.07
CA LEU A 149 -48.53 -44.53 -8.23
C LEU A 149 -47.80 -43.27 -7.77
N SER A 150 -48.37 -42.11 -8.06
CA SER A 150 -47.86 -40.83 -7.60
C SER A 150 -48.37 -40.48 -6.18
N ASP A 151 -47.62 -39.69 -5.44
CA ASP A 151 -48.07 -39.16 -4.15
C ASP A 151 -48.77 -37.79 -4.28
N ASN A 152 -48.93 -37.06 -3.16
CA ASN A 152 -49.62 -35.76 -3.13
C ASN A 152 -48.76 -34.54 -3.51
N ARG A 153 -47.45 -34.69 -3.77
CA ARG A 153 -46.57 -33.58 -4.15
C ARG A 153 -46.86 -33.12 -5.58
N ILE A 154 -46.21 -32.05 -6.05
CA ILE A 154 -46.27 -31.61 -7.46
C ILE A 154 -44.95 -31.98 -8.11
N THR A 155 -43.86 -31.62 -7.44
CA THR A 155 -42.52 -32.13 -7.68
C THR A 155 -42.43 -33.60 -7.28
N ARG A 156 -41.91 -34.45 -8.17
CA ARG A 156 -41.85 -35.91 -8.05
C ARG A 156 -40.42 -36.39 -7.98
N ILE A 157 -40.27 -37.57 -7.41
CA ILE A 157 -38.97 -38.21 -7.24
C ILE A 157 -38.92 -39.48 -8.09
N LEU A 158 -37.89 -39.54 -8.93
CA LEU A 158 -37.44 -40.74 -9.63
C LEU A 158 -36.13 -41.20 -9.00
N ASP A 159 -36.14 -42.37 -8.36
CA ASP A 159 -34.94 -42.99 -7.84
C ASP A 159 -34.55 -44.16 -8.76
N PHE A 160 -33.31 -44.14 -9.27
CA PHE A 160 -32.75 -45.24 -10.05
C PHE A 160 -31.90 -46.12 -9.14
N PRO A 161 -32.27 -47.39 -8.92
CA PRO A 161 -31.57 -48.26 -8.00
C PRO A 161 -30.12 -48.54 -8.41
N ARG A 162 -29.23 -48.63 -7.41
CA ARG A 162 -27.82 -49.05 -7.58
C ARG A 162 -27.57 -50.31 -6.74
N PHE A 163 -27.44 -51.44 -7.42
CA PHE A 163 -27.14 -52.74 -6.80
C PHE A 163 -25.89 -53.40 -7.39
N GLY A 164 -25.17 -52.72 -8.29
CA GLY A 164 -23.99 -53.29 -8.96
C GLY A 164 -24.34 -54.29 -10.06
N SER A 165 -25.56 -54.20 -10.62
CA SER A 165 -26.01 -55.10 -11.68
C SER A 165 -25.47 -54.69 -13.06
N LEU A 166 -25.23 -55.67 -13.94
CA LEU A 166 -24.77 -55.43 -15.32
C LEU A 166 -25.65 -54.45 -16.12
N ILE A 167 -26.93 -54.34 -15.78
CA ILE A 167 -27.84 -53.38 -16.43
C ILE A 167 -27.46 -51.93 -16.18
N GLU A 168 -26.73 -51.63 -15.10
CA GLU A 168 -26.29 -50.28 -14.71
C GLU A 168 -25.15 -49.78 -15.61
N GLU A 169 -24.45 -50.67 -16.29
CA GLU A 169 -23.38 -50.34 -17.24
C GLU A 169 -23.89 -49.68 -18.52
N ILE A 170 -25.21 -49.75 -18.76
CA ILE A 170 -25.87 -49.10 -19.89
C ILE A 170 -26.56 -47.81 -19.42
N PRO A 171 -26.26 -46.66 -20.07
CA PRO A 171 -26.97 -45.41 -19.82
C PRO A 171 -28.48 -45.55 -19.97
N LEU A 172 -29.22 -45.04 -18.98
CA LEU A 172 -30.68 -45.08 -18.97
C LEU A 172 -31.25 -43.83 -19.63
N ASN A 173 -31.96 -43.98 -20.73
CA ASN A 173 -32.77 -42.92 -21.31
C ASN A 173 -34.12 -42.80 -20.57
N VAL A 174 -34.42 -41.62 -20.05
CA VAL A 174 -35.67 -41.30 -19.36
C VAL A 174 -36.46 -40.31 -20.20
N ILE A 175 -37.68 -40.71 -20.57
CA ILE A 175 -38.62 -39.86 -21.32
C ILE A 175 -39.83 -39.54 -20.45
N LEU A 176 -40.01 -38.25 -20.20
CA LEU A 176 -41.12 -37.71 -19.40
C LEU A 176 -42.35 -37.44 -20.29
N PRO A 177 -43.56 -37.35 -19.70
CA PRO A 177 -44.75 -36.90 -20.43
C PRO A 177 -44.61 -35.43 -20.85
N SER A 178 -45.51 -34.97 -21.72
CA SER A 178 -45.55 -33.57 -22.14
C SER A 178 -45.67 -32.63 -20.95
N ASP A 179 -45.03 -31.47 -21.02
CA ASP A 179 -45.02 -30.43 -19.98
C ASP A 179 -44.37 -30.85 -18.64
N TRP A 180 -43.60 -31.93 -18.61
CA TRP A 180 -42.79 -32.32 -17.45
C TRP A 180 -41.30 -32.23 -17.77
N GLU A 181 -40.52 -31.78 -16.78
CA GLU A 181 -39.10 -31.56 -16.92
C GLU A 181 -38.28 -32.14 -15.75
N TYR A 182 -37.04 -32.49 -16.06
CA TYR A 182 -35.97 -32.62 -15.08
C TYR A 182 -35.73 -31.28 -14.40
N THR A 183 -35.66 -31.29 -13.07
CA THR A 183 -35.37 -30.07 -12.29
C THR A 183 -34.05 -30.14 -11.55
N TYR A 184 -33.75 -31.28 -10.92
CA TYR A 184 -32.59 -31.38 -10.05
C TYR A 184 -32.16 -32.82 -9.78
N SER A 185 -30.86 -33.03 -9.67
CA SER A 185 -30.23 -34.18 -9.03
C SER A 185 -28.99 -33.72 -8.27
N ALA A 186 -28.66 -34.41 -7.19
CA ALA A 186 -27.39 -34.20 -6.50
C ALA A 186 -26.19 -34.81 -7.27
N MET A 187 -26.46 -35.59 -8.32
CA MET A 187 -25.48 -36.22 -9.22
C MET A 187 -25.74 -35.74 -10.65
N GLU A 188 -25.85 -34.43 -10.84
CA GLU A 188 -26.15 -33.85 -12.16
C GLU A 188 -25.04 -34.12 -13.19
N GLU A 189 -23.81 -34.35 -12.73
CA GLU A 189 -22.64 -34.60 -13.57
C GLU A 189 -22.72 -35.87 -14.42
N ILE A 190 -23.60 -36.81 -14.06
CA ILE A 190 -23.85 -38.05 -14.81
C ILE A 190 -25.18 -38.00 -15.59
N ILE A 191 -25.79 -36.82 -15.71
CA ILE A 191 -27.08 -36.61 -16.37
C ILE A 191 -26.91 -35.62 -17.51
N GLU A 192 -27.35 -36.00 -18.71
CA GLU A 192 -27.23 -35.17 -19.90
C GLU A 192 -28.47 -35.29 -20.80
N GLY A 193 -28.66 -34.32 -21.70
CA GLY A 193 -29.79 -34.30 -22.63
C GLY A 193 -30.66 -33.06 -22.42
N ASN A 194 -31.97 -33.20 -22.66
CA ASN A 194 -32.94 -32.11 -22.54
C ASN A 194 -33.88 -32.37 -21.34
N PRO A 195 -34.58 -31.35 -20.81
CA PRO A 195 -35.34 -31.52 -19.58
C PRO A 195 -36.45 -32.58 -19.66
N GLY A 196 -37.09 -32.77 -20.82
CA GLY A 196 -38.10 -33.83 -21.03
C GLY A 196 -37.56 -35.19 -21.50
N ASN A 197 -36.29 -35.26 -21.91
CA ASN A 197 -35.66 -36.47 -22.45
C ASN A 197 -34.16 -36.42 -22.16
N PHE A 198 -33.75 -37.16 -21.12
CA PHE A 198 -32.40 -37.12 -20.58
C PHE A 198 -31.85 -38.54 -20.35
N PHE A 199 -30.54 -38.65 -20.36
CA PHE A 199 -29.79 -39.86 -20.08
C PHE A 199 -29.21 -39.81 -18.67
N VAL A 200 -29.20 -40.94 -17.99
CA VAL A 200 -28.55 -41.14 -16.69
C VAL A 200 -27.46 -42.18 -16.85
N ASN A 201 -26.21 -41.77 -16.76
CA ASN A 201 -25.06 -42.66 -16.87
C ASN A 201 -24.76 -43.31 -15.52
N ARG A 202 -25.40 -44.46 -15.27
CA ARG A 202 -25.38 -45.09 -13.95
C ARG A 202 -24.01 -45.69 -13.61
N SER A 203 -23.20 -46.11 -14.58
CA SER A 203 -21.86 -46.65 -14.32
C SER A 203 -20.89 -45.61 -13.75
N GLU A 204 -21.09 -44.34 -14.04
CA GLU A 204 -20.23 -43.24 -13.61
C GLU A 204 -20.53 -42.72 -12.20
N ALA A 205 -21.62 -43.16 -11.56
CA ALA A 205 -21.94 -42.64 -10.22
C ALA A 205 -20.95 -43.17 -9.17
N ASN A 206 -20.36 -42.24 -8.42
CA ASN A 206 -19.29 -42.46 -7.43
C ASN A 206 -19.75 -43.10 -6.11
N VAL A 207 -21.06 -43.35 -5.95
CA VAL A 207 -21.65 -43.90 -4.72
C VAL A 207 -22.60 -45.04 -5.04
N ALA A 208 -22.64 -46.03 -4.14
CA ALA A 208 -23.52 -47.20 -4.27
C ALA A 208 -24.97 -46.95 -3.81
N SER A 209 -25.42 -45.69 -3.78
CA SER A 209 -26.79 -45.32 -3.41
C SER A 209 -27.62 -45.02 -4.66
N ASN A 210 -28.95 -45.10 -4.54
CA ASN A 210 -29.86 -44.75 -5.64
C ASN A 210 -29.54 -43.34 -6.18
N ILE A 211 -29.58 -43.22 -7.52
CA ILE A 211 -29.47 -41.92 -8.18
C ILE A 211 -30.85 -41.28 -8.14
N ARG A 212 -30.96 -40.18 -7.41
CA ARG A 212 -32.21 -39.45 -7.23
C ARG A 212 -32.32 -38.33 -8.25
N VAL A 213 -33.39 -38.35 -9.02
CA VAL A 213 -33.79 -37.29 -9.94
C VAL A 213 -35.13 -36.71 -9.50
N THR A 214 -35.22 -35.39 -9.55
CA THR A 214 -36.43 -34.64 -9.26
C THR A 214 -37.03 -34.14 -10.57
N ILE A 215 -38.32 -34.36 -10.77
CA ILE A 215 -39.05 -33.89 -11.95
C ILE A 215 -40.28 -33.08 -11.53
N SER A 216 -40.70 -32.13 -12.34
CA SER A 216 -41.93 -31.36 -12.09
C SER A 216 -42.59 -30.91 -13.39
N PRO A 217 -43.83 -30.40 -13.34
CA PRO A 217 -44.37 -29.66 -14.47
C PRO A 217 -43.46 -28.48 -14.83
N ASN A 218 -43.33 -28.20 -16.12
CA ASN A 218 -42.55 -27.09 -16.65
C ASN A 218 -43.08 -25.75 -16.15
N PHE A 219 -42.17 -24.87 -15.73
CA PHE A 219 -42.48 -23.47 -15.43
C PHE A 219 -41.76 -22.56 -16.42
N PRO A 220 -42.33 -21.39 -16.77
CA PRO A 220 -41.60 -20.43 -17.59
C PRO A 220 -40.28 -20.03 -16.93
N PRO A 221 -39.23 -19.75 -17.72
CA PRO A 221 -37.92 -19.38 -17.19
C PRO A 221 -38.04 -18.05 -16.42
N ASN A 222 -37.12 -17.77 -15.51
CA ASN A 222 -37.06 -16.48 -14.84
C ASN A 222 -36.23 -15.48 -15.66
N ALA A 223 -36.87 -14.44 -16.18
CA ALA A 223 -36.21 -13.36 -16.92
C ALA A 223 -35.71 -12.28 -15.96
N LEU A 224 -34.40 -12.13 -15.84
CA LEU A 224 -33.74 -11.10 -15.03
C LEU A 224 -32.93 -10.16 -15.93
N GLY A 225 -33.37 -8.90 -16.06
CA GLY A 225 -32.66 -7.86 -16.80
C GLY A 225 -32.09 -6.77 -15.90
N PHE A 226 -30.97 -6.20 -16.31
CA PHE A 226 -30.24 -5.18 -15.55
C PHE A 226 -29.64 -4.14 -16.51
N ARG A 227 -29.75 -2.86 -16.13
CA ARG A 227 -29.05 -1.75 -16.80
C ARG A 227 -27.74 -1.47 -16.05
N GLU A 228 -26.65 -1.25 -16.78
CA GLU A 228 -25.34 -0.98 -16.16
C GLU A 228 -25.26 0.41 -15.52
N SER A 229 -26.01 1.40 -16.01
CA SER A 229 -26.11 2.73 -15.42
C SER A 229 -27.10 2.78 -14.25
N SER A 230 -26.77 3.49 -13.17
CA SER A 230 -27.59 3.61 -11.94
C SER A 230 -28.58 4.79 -11.94
N GLY A 231 -28.72 5.49 -13.07
CA GLY A 231 -29.57 6.67 -13.24
C GLY A 231 -31.07 6.39 -13.35
N SER A 232 -31.91 7.37 -13.04
CA SER A 232 -33.36 7.31 -13.30
C SER A 232 -33.73 7.62 -14.76
N MET A 233 -32.76 8.10 -15.53
CA MET A 233 -32.85 8.46 -16.94
C MET A 233 -31.67 7.87 -17.71
N ILE A 234 -31.71 7.98 -19.04
CA ILE A 234 -30.61 7.62 -19.93
C ILE A 234 -30.27 8.78 -20.86
N PRO A 235 -29.03 8.88 -21.35
CA PRO A 235 -28.60 9.98 -22.20
C PRO A 235 -29.02 9.75 -23.66
N LEU A 236 -29.24 10.82 -24.42
CA LEU A 236 -29.67 10.74 -25.83
C LEU A 236 -28.55 10.23 -26.77
N SER A 237 -27.34 10.75 -26.59
CA SER A 237 -26.23 10.61 -27.54
C SER A 237 -25.10 9.69 -27.06
N THR A 238 -25.23 9.08 -25.89
CA THR A 238 -24.28 8.08 -25.40
C THR A 238 -24.96 6.71 -25.20
N PRO A 239 -24.22 5.61 -25.39
CA PRO A 239 -24.82 4.27 -25.37
C PRO A 239 -25.24 3.87 -23.96
N THR A 240 -26.40 3.24 -23.85
CA THR A 240 -26.89 2.59 -22.64
C THR A 240 -26.73 1.08 -22.78
N ASN A 241 -26.11 0.45 -21.77
CA ASN A 241 -25.85 -0.99 -21.75
C ASN A 241 -26.78 -1.74 -20.80
N TYR A 242 -27.18 -2.91 -21.24
CA TYR A 242 -28.01 -3.88 -20.53
C TYR A 242 -27.38 -5.26 -20.56
N TYR A 243 -27.62 -6.03 -19.50
CA TYR A 243 -27.32 -7.45 -19.46
C TYR A 243 -28.49 -8.23 -18.85
N GLY A 244 -28.58 -9.50 -19.21
CA GLY A 244 -29.72 -10.35 -18.93
C GLY A 244 -29.32 -11.77 -18.57
N VAL A 245 -30.15 -12.41 -17.77
CA VAL A 245 -30.02 -13.81 -17.37
C VAL A 245 -31.38 -14.49 -17.45
N CYS A 246 -31.43 -15.65 -18.10
CA CYS A 246 -32.58 -16.55 -18.08
C CYS A 246 -32.26 -17.72 -17.16
N GLU A 247 -32.88 -17.77 -15.98
CA GLU A 247 -32.72 -18.88 -15.04
C GLU A 247 -33.84 -19.91 -15.26
N ASP A 248 -33.48 -21.17 -15.46
CA ASP A 248 -34.41 -22.28 -15.58
C ASP A 248 -33.77 -23.59 -15.11
N SER A 249 -34.33 -24.76 -15.45
CA SER A 249 -33.74 -26.06 -15.15
C SER A 249 -32.36 -26.25 -15.80
N ASN A 250 -31.49 -27.02 -15.13
CA ASN A 250 -30.07 -27.14 -15.52
C ASN A 250 -29.84 -27.80 -16.88
N LEU A 251 -30.80 -28.59 -17.36
CA LEU A 251 -30.74 -29.23 -18.68
C LEU A 251 -31.36 -28.37 -19.79
N ASP A 252 -31.93 -27.20 -19.46
CA ASP A 252 -32.57 -26.35 -20.45
C ASP A 252 -31.55 -25.53 -21.26
N ALA A 253 -31.84 -25.39 -22.55
CA ALA A 253 -31.13 -24.55 -23.49
C ALA A 253 -31.99 -23.31 -23.82
N ASN A 254 -32.04 -22.37 -22.87
CA ASN A 254 -32.85 -21.16 -22.97
C ASN A 254 -32.46 -20.27 -24.16
N GLN A 255 -33.47 -19.73 -24.85
CA GLN A 255 -33.30 -18.66 -25.84
C GLN A 255 -33.58 -17.30 -25.19
N GLN A 256 -32.73 -16.32 -25.50
CA GLN A 256 -32.83 -14.97 -24.97
C GLN A 256 -32.71 -13.90 -26.05
N TRP A 257 -33.54 -12.87 -25.96
CA TRP A 257 -33.47 -11.71 -26.84
C TRP A 257 -34.09 -10.47 -26.20
N TRP A 258 -33.71 -9.31 -26.70
CA TRP A 258 -34.17 -7.99 -26.28
C TRP A 258 -35.00 -7.35 -27.38
N THR A 259 -36.01 -6.58 -26.99
CA THR A 259 -36.78 -5.75 -27.92
C THR A 259 -36.80 -4.32 -27.43
N LEU A 260 -36.48 -3.40 -28.34
CA LEU A 260 -36.57 -1.97 -28.15
C LEU A 260 -37.88 -1.47 -28.76
N SER A 261 -38.65 -0.69 -28.02
CA SER A 261 -39.90 -0.12 -28.53
C SER A 261 -40.11 1.34 -28.16
N ASN A 262 -40.81 2.06 -29.03
CA ASN A 262 -41.21 3.45 -28.84
C ASN A 262 -42.74 3.53 -28.85
N ASN A 263 -43.32 3.84 -27.69
CA ASN A 263 -44.78 3.94 -27.51
C ASN A 263 -45.56 2.72 -28.06
N GLY A 264 -45.03 1.51 -27.83
CA GLY A 264 -45.60 0.24 -28.28
C GLY A 264 -45.28 -0.17 -29.71
N THR A 265 -44.57 0.67 -30.49
CA THR A 265 -44.06 0.29 -31.81
C THR A 265 -42.69 -0.34 -31.65
N LEU A 266 -42.52 -1.58 -32.14
CA LEU A 266 -41.22 -2.26 -32.16
C LEU A 266 -40.24 -1.49 -33.05
N VAL A 267 -39.09 -1.16 -32.47
CA VAL A 267 -37.99 -0.46 -33.14
C VAL A 267 -36.95 -1.47 -33.61
N GLU A 268 -36.46 -2.33 -32.71
CA GLU A 268 -35.37 -3.27 -33.01
C GLU A 268 -35.41 -4.53 -32.11
N ILE A 269 -34.76 -5.62 -32.56
CA ILE A 269 -34.62 -6.89 -31.82
C ILE A 269 -33.13 -7.29 -31.75
N TYR A 270 -32.66 -7.70 -30.57
CA TYR A 270 -31.29 -8.17 -30.37
C TYR A 270 -31.25 -9.54 -29.72
N TYR A 271 -30.49 -10.47 -30.27
CA TYR A 271 -30.32 -11.81 -29.70
C TYR A 271 -29.03 -11.85 -28.87
N GLY A 272 -29.11 -12.39 -27.65
CA GLY A 272 -27.98 -12.49 -26.73
C GLY A 272 -28.30 -12.04 -25.31
N ASP A 273 -27.31 -12.21 -24.41
CA ASP A 273 -27.36 -11.85 -23.00
C ASP A 273 -27.12 -10.35 -22.78
N ARG A 274 -26.42 -9.68 -23.70
CA ARG A 274 -26.08 -8.27 -23.59
C ARG A 274 -26.67 -7.46 -24.74
N PHE A 275 -27.10 -6.26 -24.40
CA PHE A 275 -27.73 -5.32 -25.32
C PHE A 275 -27.19 -3.92 -25.07
N SER A 276 -26.82 -3.20 -26.12
CA SER A 276 -26.35 -1.81 -26.05
C SER A 276 -26.97 -1.01 -27.17
N PHE A 277 -27.45 0.18 -26.87
CA PHE A 277 -28.00 1.09 -27.87
C PHE A 277 -27.80 2.55 -27.48
N THR A 278 -27.71 3.42 -28.49
CA THR A 278 -27.75 4.87 -28.34
C THR A 278 -29.11 5.35 -28.83
N PRO A 279 -29.93 6.03 -28.01
CA PRO A 279 -31.28 6.43 -28.41
C PRO A 279 -31.35 7.27 -29.71
N GLU A 280 -30.39 8.16 -29.94
CA GLU A 280 -30.33 9.00 -31.15
C GLU A 280 -30.25 8.18 -32.46
N ASP A 281 -29.52 7.06 -32.46
CA ASP A 281 -29.36 6.18 -33.64
C ASP A 281 -30.70 5.54 -34.07
N TYR A 282 -31.63 5.42 -33.13
CA TYR A 282 -32.97 4.86 -33.33
C TYR A 282 -34.04 5.94 -33.51
N GLY A 283 -33.63 7.20 -33.68
CA GLY A 283 -34.52 8.33 -33.95
C GLY A 283 -35.34 8.77 -32.75
N TYR A 284 -34.92 8.42 -31.53
CA TYR A 284 -35.53 8.97 -30.33
C TYR A 284 -35.14 10.44 -30.14
N LEU A 285 -35.99 11.18 -29.42
CA LEU A 285 -35.76 12.56 -29.04
C LEU A 285 -35.74 12.69 -27.51
N GLY A 286 -35.11 13.76 -27.00
CA GLY A 286 -35.15 14.10 -25.58
C GLY A 286 -36.59 14.20 -25.03
N GLY A 287 -36.79 13.69 -23.82
CA GLY A 287 -38.07 13.61 -23.13
C GLY A 287 -38.98 12.44 -23.56
N GLN A 288 -38.58 11.65 -24.57
CA GLN A 288 -39.31 10.42 -24.92
C GLN A 288 -39.00 9.28 -23.95
N VAL A 289 -39.89 8.28 -23.93
CA VAL A 289 -39.73 7.07 -23.12
C VAL A 289 -39.34 5.91 -24.02
N VAL A 290 -38.22 5.27 -23.71
CA VAL A 290 -37.80 4.01 -24.30
C VAL A 290 -38.39 2.87 -23.49
N SER A 291 -38.98 1.88 -24.16
CA SER A 291 -39.44 0.64 -23.52
C SER A 291 -38.56 -0.51 -23.98
N ILE A 292 -37.78 -1.04 -23.04
CA ILE A 292 -36.85 -2.15 -23.22
C ILE A 292 -37.51 -3.39 -22.61
N VAL A 293 -37.57 -4.49 -23.38
CA VAL A 293 -38.10 -5.76 -22.88
C VAL A 293 -37.11 -6.87 -23.19
N MET A 294 -36.68 -7.59 -22.16
CA MET A 294 -35.95 -8.85 -22.30
C MET A 294 -36.96 -9.99 -22.35
N HIS A 295 -36.73 -10.95 -23.21
CA HIS A 295 -37.54 -12.17 -23.36
C HIS A 295 -36.65 -13.38 -23.11
N CYS A 296 -37.15 -14.30 -22.30
CA CYS A 296 -36.59 -15.62 -22.10
C CYS A 296 -37.58 -16.67 -22.60
N LYS A 297 -37.07 -17.74 -23.18
CA LYS A 297 -37.85 -18.85 -23.69
C LYS A 297 -37.17 -20.18 -23.39
N ASP A 298 -37.91 -21.08 -22.76
CA ASP A 298 -37.46 -22.43 -22.40
C ASP A 298 -37.55 -23.42 -23.58
N TRP A 299 -37.14 -24.66 -23.34
CA TRP A 299 -37.25 -25.77 -24.29
C TRP A 299 -38.69 -26.08 -24.71
N PHE A 300 -39.65 -25.90 -23.79
CA PHE A 300 -41.08 -26.17 -24.00
C PHE A 300 -41.82 -25.03 -24.70
N ASN A 301 -41.13 -23.95 -25.06
CA ASN A 301 -41.65 -22.69 -25.63
C ASN A 301 -42.48 -21.83 -24.66
N SER A 302 -42.41 -22.04 -23.36
CA SER A 302 -42.92 -21.06 -22.40
C SER A 302 -42.00 -19.86 -22.39
N THR A 303 -42.59 -18.68 -22.18
CA THR A 303 -41.87 -17.41 -22.24
C THR A 303 -42.10 -16.60 -20.99
N SER A 304 -41.07 -15.85 -20.60
CA SER A 304 -41.14 -14.83 -19.56
C SER A 304 -40.45 -13.57 -20.04
N THR A 305 -40.77 -12.45 -19.38
CA THR A 305 -40.22 -11.16 -19.77
C THR A 305 -39.84 -10.31 -18.57
N TRP A 306 -38.77 -9.56 -18.74
CA TRP A 306 -38.40 -8.43 -17.89
C TRP A 306 -38.53 -7.16 -18.71
N TYR A 307 -38.95 -6.04 -18.11
CA TYR A 307 -39.07 -4.78 -18.83
C TYR A 307 -38.66 -3.58 -18.00
N GLU A 308 -38.17 -2.54 -18.68
CA GLU A 308 -37.90 -1.22 -18.14
C GLU A 308 -38.46 -0.16 -19.10
N ASN A 309 -39.11 0.85 -18.53
CA ASN A 309 -39.50 2.06 -19.26
C ASN A 309 -38.69 3.22 -18.70
N ILE A 310 -37.88 3.87 -19.54
CA ILE A 310 -36.96 4.91 -19.11
C ILE A 310 -37.05 6.17 -19.96
N VAL A 311 -36.97 7.33 -19.31
CA VAL A 311 -36.98 8.64 -19.95
C VAL A 311 -35.59 8.96 -20.49
N ILE A 312 -35.53 9.51 -21.70
CA ILE A 312 -34.29 10.02 -22.30
C ILE A 312 -34.10 11.47 -21.89
N ASP A 313 -32.94 11.77 -21.31
CA ASP A 313 -32.47 13.14 -21.15
C ASP A 313 -31.50 13.52 -22.26
N SER A 314 -31.71 14.69 -22.84
CA SER A 314 -30.88 15.26 -23.90
C SER A 314 -30.18 16.54 -23.48
N ILE A 315 -30.35 17.00 -22.25
CA ILE A 315 -29.73 18.23 -21.75
C ILE A 315 -28.56 17.84 -20.86
N PHE A 316 -27.40 18.43 -21.14
CA PHE A 316 -26.21 18.26 -20.31
C PHE A 316 -26.32 19.13 -19.06
N PRO A 317 -25.68 18.72 -17.94
CA PRO A 317 -25.58 19.58 -16.77
C PRO A 317 -24.83 20.88 -17.13
N ILE A 318 -25.15 21.96 -16.42
CA ILE A 318 -24.39 23.22 -16.49
C ILE A 318 -23.59 23.40 -15.20
N TRP A 319 -22.46 24.09 -15.29
CA TRP A 319 -21.63 24.39 -14.14
C TRP A 319 -21.07 25.82 -14.21
N ASP A 320 -20.74 26.36 -13.05
CA ASP A 320 -20.06 27.63 -12.85
C ASP A 320 -18.95 27.44 -11.81
N SER A 321 -17.90 28.25 -11.88
CA SER A 321 -16.77 28.14 -10.96
C SER A 321 -16.22 29.51 -10.57
N VAL A 322 -15.91 29.64 -9.28
CA VAL A 322 -15.14 30.75 -8.73
C VAL A 322 -13.79 30.18 -8.26
N ILE A 323 -12.73 30.48 -9.00
CA ILE A 323 -11.37 30.06 -8.67
C ILE A 323 -10.58 31.31 -8.26
N SER A 324 -9.89 31.26 -7.12
CA SER A 324 -9.16 32.42 -6.61
C SER A 324 -7.98 32.06 -5.73
N TYR A 325 -7.05 33.00 -5.55
CA TYR A 325 -5.99 32.91 -4.56
C TYR A 325 -5.76 34.27 -3.89
N VAL A 326 -5.03 34.28 -2.76
CA VAL A 326 -4.63 35.51 -2.08
C VAL A 326 -3.15 35.77 -2.38
N ASP A 327 -2.83 36.96 -2.90
CA ASP A 327 -1.46 37.34 -3.21
C ASP A 327 -0.67 37.78 -1.95
N GLN A 328 0.61 38.14 -2.14
CA GLN A 328 1.47 38.60 -1.04
C GLN A 328 1.01 39.92 -0.41
N SER A 329 0.24 40.73 -1.13
CA SER A 329 -0.30 42.00 -0.65
C SER A 329 -1.60 41.81 0.17
N GLY A 330 -2.13 40.59 0.19
CA GLY A 330 -3.38 40.24 0.86
C GLY A 330 -4.63 40.50 0.01
N GLU A 331 -4.45 40.76 -1.29
CA GLU A 331 -5.54 40.94 -2.25
C GLU A 331 -6.00 39.59 -2.83
N THR A 332 -7.31 39.43 -2.98
CA THR A 332 -7.88 38.23 -3.63
C THR A 332 -7.89 38.40 -5.14
N ILE A 333 -7.17 37.54 -5.84
CA ILE A 333 -7.13 37.47 -7.30
C ILE A 333 -8.08 36.38 -7.77
N PHE A 334 -8.98 36.73 -8.69
CA PHE A 334 -9.89 35.78 -9.32
C PHE A 334 -9.31 35.31 -10.65
N LEU A 335 -9.30 33.99 -10.85
CA LEU A 335 -8.84 33.33 -12.07
C LEU A 335 -10.06 33.10 -12.98
N ASP A 336 -9.93 33.46 -14.26
CA ASP A 336 -11.01 33.25 -15.24
C ASP A 336 -11.07 31.77 -15.62
N SER A 337 -12.18 31.10 -15.30
CA SER A 337 -12.34 29.67 -15.58
C SER A 337 -12.34 29.31 -17.08
N ASN A 338 -12.48 30.31 -17.96
CA ASN A 338 -12.35 30.16 -19.40
C ASN A 338 -10.90 30.17 -19.90
N ASP A 339 -9.94 30.57 -19.06
CA ASP A 339 -8.52 30.43 -19.39
C ASP A 339 -8.11 28.97 -19.29
N ASP A 340 -7.16 28.57 -20.14
CA ASP A 340 -6.62 27.20 -20.14
C ASP A 340 -5.47 27.03 -19.14
N THR A 341 -4.80 28.13 -18.73
CA THR A 341 -3.63 28.09 -17.86
C THR A 341 -3.69 29.13 -16.75
N PHE A 342 -3.44 28.70 -15.51
CA PHE A 342 -3.30 29.57 -14.34
C PHE A 342 -1.84 29.64 -13.92
N SER A 343 -1.25 30.84 -13.98
CA SER A 343 0.10 31.08 -13.47
C SER A 343 0.03 31.51 -12.00
N ILE A 344 0.56 30.68 -11.11
CA ILE A 344 0.54 30.94 -9.67
C ILE A 344 1.94 30.76 -9.10
N ARG A 345 2.28 31.56 -8.09
CA ARG A 345 3.57 31.42 -7.41
C ARG A 345 3.60 30.11 -6.61
N SER A 346 4.74 29.41 -6.63
CA SER A 346 4.99 28.28 -5.71
C SER A 346 4.74 28.74 -4.28
N ASP A 347 4.02 27.95 -3.47
CA ASP A 347 3.53 28.27 -2.10
C ASP A 347 2.12 28.90 -2.00
N THR A 348 1.47 29.20 -3.13
CA THR A 348 0.17 29.87 -3.12
C THR A 348 -1.01 28.91 -2.93
N PHE A 349 -1.91 29.23 -1.99
CA PHE A 349 -3.19 28.53 -1.80
C PHE A 349 -4.22 28.98 -2.84
N VAL A 350 -4.66 28.05 -3.69
CA VAL A 350 -5.74 28.26 -4.65
C VAL A 350 -7.02 27.65 -4.10
N SER A 351 -8.09 28.42 -4.12
CA SER A 351 -9.44 28.02 -3.73
C SER A 351 -10.30 27.76 -4.95
N PHE A 352 -11.00 26.62 -4.94
CA PHE A 352 -11.95 26.21 -5.98
C PHE A 352 -13.34 26.12 -5.34
N ASN A 353 -14.27 26.89 -5.88
CA ASN A 353 -15.70 26.76 -5.63
C ASN A 353 -16.39 26.46 -6.96
N ILE A 354 -16.96 25.28 -7.10
CA ILE A 354 -17.66 24.85 -8.32
C ILE A 354 -19.08 24.51 -7.96
N THR A 355 -20.01 25.03 -8.76
CA THR A 355 -21.44 24.71 -8.64
C THR A 355 -21.92 24.11 -9.94
N ALA A 356 -22.76 23.09 -9.86
CA ALA A 356 -23.35 22.43 -11.01
C ALA A 356 -24.85 22.19 -10.77
N ASN A 357 -25.61 22.20 -11.85
CA ASN A 357 -27.01 21.81 -11.83
C ASN A 357 -27.41 21.19 -13.17
N ASP A 358 -28.45 20.37 -13.12
CA ASP A 358 -29.12 19.86 -14.31
C ASP A 358 -30.43 20.66 -14.51
N PRO A 359 -30.56 21.45 -15.60
CA PRO A 359 -31.76 22.24 -15.85
C PRO A 359 -33.06 21.41 -16.00
N ASN A 360 -32.95 20.12 -16.34
CA ASN A 360 -34.09 19.24 -16.63
C ASN A 360 -34.47 18.33 -15.47
N SER A 361 -33.70 18.34 -14.38
CA SER A 361 -33.82 17.39 -13.30
C SER A 361 -33.67 18.05 -11.93
N GLU A 362 -34.39 17.54 -10.94
CA GLU A 362 -34.17 17.88 -9.53
C GLU A 362 -33.15 16.94 -8.86
N PHE A 363 -32.62 15.96 -9.60
CA PHE A 363 -31.61 15.06 -9.07
C PHE A 363 -30.24 15.75 -9.02
N PRO A 364 -29.43 15.47 -7.98
CA PRO A 364 -28.12 16.08 -7.86
C PRO A 364 -27.19 15.72 -9.01
N THR A 365 -26.34 16.66 -9.39
CA THR A 365 -25.23 16.47 -10.33
C THR A 365 -23.96 16.05 -9.58
N ASP A 366 -23.19 15.14 -10.15
CA ASP A 366 -21.91 14.69 -9.61
C ASP A 366 -20.77 15.53 -10.19
N ILE A 367 -20.00 16.18 -9.32
CA ILE A 367 -18.84 16.99 -9.66
C ILE A 367 -17.60 16.21 -9.23
N THR A 368 -16.64 16.02 -10.13
CA THR A 368 -15.37 15.35 -9.87
C THR A 368 -14.21 16.18 -10.40
N ILE A 369 -13.16 16.35 -9.61
CA ILE A 369 -11.88 16.90 -10.04
C ILE A 369 -10.78 15.88 -9.80
N VAL A 370 -9.93 15.70 -10.81
CA VAL A 370 -8.70 14.91 -10.75
C VAL A 370 -7.51 15.71 -11.25
N SER A 371 -6.31 15.38 -10.77
CA SER A 371 -5.06 16.03 -11.20
C SER A 371 -3.91 15.04 -11.25
N ASP A 372 -2.89 15.35 -12.06
CA ASP A 372 -1.62 14.65 -12.10
C ASP A 372 -0.64 15.06 -10.97
N LYS A 373 -1.01 16.04 -10.14
CA LYS A 373 -0.24 16.47 -8.96
C LYS A 373 0.17 15.33 -8.03
N THR A 374 -0.75 14.41 -7.78
CA THR A 374 -0.48 13.18 -7.01
C THR A 374 -1.31 12.04 -7.58
N SER A 375 -0.87 10.80 -7.40
CA SER A 375 -1.57 9.61 -7.93
C SER A 375 -3.01 9.44 -7.44
N ASN A 376 -3.37 10.06 -6.31
CA ASN A 376 -4.70 9.98 -5.71
C ASN A 376 -5.36 11.36 -5.59
N TYR A 377 -4.98 12.33 -6.43
CA TYR A 377 -5.62 13.63 -6.43
C TYR A 377 -7.06 13.52 -6.92
N TYR A 378 -8.00 13.53 -5.99
CA TYR A 378 -9.40 13.29 -6.27
C TYR A 378 -10.29 14.07 -5.29
N HIS A 379 -11.12 14.93 -5.85
CA HIS A 379 -12.15 15.65 -5.12
C HIS A 379 -13.50 15.39 -5.77
N ASN A 380 -14.52 15.08 -4.98
CA ASN A 380 -15.88 14.93 -5.49
C ASN A 380 -16.93 15.48 -4.54
N SER A 381 -18.03 15.94 -5.10
CA SER A 381 -19.21 16.38 -4.34
C SER A 381 -20.44 16.38 -5.25
N LYS A 382 -21.60 16.63 -4.65
CA LYS A 382 -22.87 16.80 -5.36
C LYS A 382 -23.30 18.26 -5.36
N ASP A 383 -23.68 18.77 -6.53
CA ASP A 383 -24.14 20.15 -6.82
C ASP A 383 -23.16 21.29 -6.49
N THR A 384 -22.39 21.18 -5.41
CA THR A 384 -21.40 22.18 -4.98
C THR A 384 -20.14 21.49 -4.48
N LEU A 385 -18.97 21.86 -5.02
CA LEU A 385 -17.66 21.38 -4.60
C LEU A 385 -16.78 22.56 -4.18
N ASP A 386 -16.33 22.54 -2.93
CA ASP A 386 -15.48 23.55 -2.33
C ASP A 386 -14.22 22.91 -1.76
N PHE A 387 -13.04 23.35 -2.20
CA PHE A 387 -11.77 22.95 -1.60
C PHE A 387 -10.70 24.00 -1.87
N SER A 388 -9.54 23.85 -1.21
CA SER A 388 -8.38 24.71 -1.45
C SER A 388 -7.11 23.90 -1.29
N ASP A 389 -6.09 24.26 -2.05
CA ASP A 389 -4.85 23.49 -2.11
C ASP A 389 -3.66 24.36 -2.53
N VAL A 390 -2.44 23.92 -2.19
CA VAL A 390 -1.18 24.61 -2.50
C VAL A 390 -0.44 23.87 -3.58
N PHE A 391 -0.03 24.56 -4.64
CA PHE A 391 0.78 23.99 -5.70
C PHE A 391 2.26 24.36 -5.50
N TYR A 392 3.11 23.35 -5.52
CA TYR A 392 4.55 23.48 -5.41
C TYR A 392 5.22 23.01 -6.69
N GLN A 393 6.49 23.36 -6.85
CA GLN A 393 7.36 22.71 -7.81
C GLN A 393 7.47 21.20 -7.53
N ASN A 394 7.63 20.40 -8.59
CA ASN A 394 7.78 18.94 -8.49
C ASN A 394 9.24 18.53 -8.17
N GLU A 395 9.55 17.24 -8.22
CA GLU A 395 10.91 16.73 -7.93
C GLU A 395 11.94 16.97 -9.06
N ASP A 396 11.51 17.49 -10.22
CA ASP A 396 12.39 17.76 -11.36
C ASP A 396 13.18 19.06 -11.20
N VAL A 397 12.76 19.93 -10.28
CA VAL A 397 13.48 21.15 -9.91
C VAL A 397 14.72 20.84 -9.09
N ASN A 398 15.62 21.81 -8.97
CA ASN A 398 16.86 21.63 -8.25
C ASN A 398 16.60 21.39 -6.76
N GLY A 399 17.25 20.38 -6.21
CA GLY A 399 17.14 20.02 -4.80
C GLY A 399 18.35 19.25 -4.30
N MET A 400 18.40 19.04 -2.98
CA MET A 400 19.51 18.32 -2.34
C MET A 400 19.68 16.87 -2.80
N HIS A 401 18.67 16.28 -3.45
CA HIS A 401 18.71 14.95 -4.04
C HIS A 401 19.56 14.85 -5.31
N LEU A 402 19.75 15.96 -6.04
CA LEU A 402 20.55 15.99 -7.27
C LEU A 402 22.04 16.11 -6.99
N ASN A 403 22.87 15.67 -7.94
CA ASN A 403 24.32 15.91 -7.89
C ASN A 403 24.64 17.39 -8.19
N LEU A 404 25.84 17.84 -7.82
CA LEU A 404 26.25 19.25 -7.96
C LEU A 404 26.14 19.77 -9.40
N SER A 405 26.59 19.00 -10.39
CA SER A 405 26.60 19.44 -11.78
C SER A 405 25.19 19.66 -12.33
N GLU A 406 24.23 18.83 -11.91
CA GLU A 406 22.82 18.95 -12.32
C GLU A 406 22.08 20.04 -11.55
N ARG A 407 22.44 20.27 -10.29
CA ARG A 407 21.79 21.21 -9.38
C ARG A 407 22.10 22.69 -9.69
N HIS A 408 23.09 22.95 -10.53
CA HIS A 408 23.47 24.30 -10.95
C HIS A 408 22.87 24.69 -12.30
N LEU A 409 22.10 23.79 -12.94
CA LEU A 409 21.47 24.04 -14.23
C LEU A 409 20.06 24.60 -14.04
N SER A 410 19.62 25.43 -14.99
CA SER A 410 18.25 25.91 -15.04
C SER A 410 17.25 24.75 -15.21
N LYS A 411 16.08 24.85 -14.57
CA LYS A 411 14.98 23.90 -14.65
C LYS A 411 13.74 24.55 -15.23
N ASN A 412 12.87 23.72 -15.80
CA ASN A 412 11.58 24.19 -16.27
C ASN A 412 10.61 24.30 -15.08
N GLN A 413 9.72 25.28 -15.15
CA GLN A 413 8.61 25.40 -14.22
C GLN A 413 7.71 24.16 -14.28
N THR A 414 7.18 23.79 -13.11
CA THR A 414 6.24 22.68 -12.99
C THR A 414 4.87 23.09 -13.52
N SER A 415 4.22 22.20 -14.27
CA SER A 415 2.83 22.35 -14.70
C SER A 415 2.00 21.17 -14.20
N TRP A 416 0.88 21.46 -13.55
CA TRP A 416 -0.07 20.45 -13.07
C TRP A 416 -1.38 20.53 -13.85
N SER A 417 -1.82 19.42 -14.44
CA SER A 417 -3.12 19.34 -15.10
C SER A 417 -4.23 19.08 -14.08
N ILE A 418 -5.31 19.84 -14.17
CA ILE A 418 -6.54 19.67 -13.38
C ILE A 418 -7.69 19.42 -14.35
N ASN A 419 -8.39 18.31 -14.18
CA ASN A 419 -9.54 17.92 -14.97
C ASN A 419 -10.80 17.91 -14.12
N LEU A 420 -11.74 18.79 -14.45
CA LEU A 420 -13.11 18.79 -13.98
C LEU A 420 -13.97 17.87 -14.86
N SER A 421 -14.82 17.08 -14.22
CA SER A 421 -15.89 16.31 -14.84
C SER A 421 -17.18 16.57 -14.07
N VAL A 422 -18.24 16.95 -14.78
CA VAL A 422 -19.59 17.16 -14.22
C VAL A 422 -20.55 16.23 -14.94
N SER A 423 -21.23 15.35 -14.20
CA SER A 423 -22.20 14.39 -14.73
C SER A 423 -23.57 14.59 -14.10
N ASP A 424 -24.63 14.46 -14.88
CA ASP A 424 -26.01 14.40 -14.38
C ASP A 424 -26.43 12.98 -13.99
N ASN A 425 -27.70 12.81 -13.61
CA ASN A 425 -28.28 11.52 -13.25
C ASN A 425 -28.60 10.63 -14.47
N ALA A 426 -28.65 11.18 -15.68
CA ALA A 426 -28.83 10.43 -16.92
C ALA A 426 -27.50 9.86 -17.43
N GLY A 427 -26.37 10.42 -17.02
CA GLY A 427 -25.02 10.10 -17.50
C GLY A 427 -24.51 11.03 -18.60
N ASN A 428 -25.11 12.20 -18.80
CA ASN A 428 -24.51 13.24 -19.64
C ASN A 428 -23.36 13.90 -18.86
N THR A 429 -22.16 13.88 -19.44
CA THR A 429 -20.94 14.37 -18.79
C THR A 429 -20.29 15.49 -19.58
N LEU A 430 -19.93 16.59 -18.90
CA LEU A 430 -19.07 17.66 -19.41
C LEU A 430 -17.71 17.61 -18.73
N THR A 431 -16.65 17.93 -19.47
CA THR A 431 -15.28 18.01 -18.94
C THR A 431 -14.61 19.35 -19.24
N ARG A 432 -13.74 19.81 -18.34
CA ARG A 432 -12.89 20.99 -18.51
C ARG A 432 -11.50 20.70 -17.94
N GLN A 433 -10.47 21.07 -18.69
CA GLN A 433 -9.08 20.95 -18.24
C GLN A 433 -8.49 22.34 -18.02
N TRP A 434 -7.72 22.48 -16.94
CA TRP A 434 -6.85 23.62 -16.66
C TRP A 434 -5.44 23.15 -16.40
N ASP A 435 -4.45 23.94 -16.80
CA ASP A 435 -3.05 23.71 -16.45
C ASP A 435 -2.61 24.76 -15.43
N ILE A 436 -2.10 24.32 -14.28
CA ILE A 436 -1.52 25.19 -13.26
C ILE A 436 -0.03 25.26 -13.48
N LEU A 437 0.44 26.40 -13.97
CA LEU A 437 1.85 26.72 -14.10
C LEU A 437 2.38 27.32 -12.79
N VAL A 438 3.28 26.60 -12.14
CA VAL A 438 3.89 27.03 -10.88
C VAL A 438 5.11 27.89 -11.17
N LEU A 439 4.99 29.18 -10.87
CA LEU A 439 6.06 30.16 -10.99
C LEU A 439 7.05 30.05 -9.83
N ASP A 440 8.24 30.59 -10.06
CA ASP A 440 9.25 30.75 -9.02
C ASP A 440 8.73 31.61 -7.87
N GLY A 441 9.05 31.22 -6.64
CA GLY A 441 8.67 31.95 -5.43
C GLY A 441 9.69 31.92 -4.31
N SER A 442 10.83 31.24 -4.49
CA SER A 442 11.82 31.02 -3.42
C SER A 442 13.18 31.50 -3.89
N GLY A 443 13.89 32.27 -3.06
CA GLY A 443 15.27 32.63 -3.38
C GLY A 443 16.23 31.44 -3.25
N PRO A 444 17.50 31.61 -3.66
CA PRO A 444 18.46 30.51 -3.68
C PRO A 444 18.70 29.88 -2.30
N THR A 445 18.82 28.55 -2.26
CA THR A 445 19.17 27.81 -1.05
C THR A 445 20.67 27.91 -0.74
N ILE A 446 20.99 28.58 0.38
CA ILE A 446 22.37 28.84 0.81
C ILE A 446 22.91 27.67 1.65
N VAL A 447 23.98 27.03 1.17
CA VAL A 447 24.66 25.91 1.86
C VAL A 447 26.17 26.16 1.89
N PRO A 448 26.68 26.88 2.92
CA PRO A 448 28.10 27.19 3.02
C PRO A 448 28.89 26.06 3.66
N ASP A 449 30.10 25.83 3.18
CA ASP A 449 31.16 25.08 3.87
C ASP A 449 32.35 25.99 4.14
N LEU A 450 32.91 25.92 5.34
CA LEU A 450 34.05 26.71 5.75
C LEU A 450 35.27 25.80 5.90
N ILE A 451 36.34 26.11 5.19
CA ILE A 451 37.50 25.21 5.03
C ILE A 451 38.76 25.89 5.57
N ILE A 452 39.49 25.18 6.41
CA ILE A 452 40.80 25.59 6.94
C ILE A 452 41.79 24.44 6.77
N ASN A 453 42.99 24.73 6.30
CA ASN A 453 44.02 23.71 6.05
C ASN A 453 43.51 22.54 5.19
N ASN A 454 42.68 22.86 4.19
CA ASN A 454 42.08 21.91 3.24
C ASN A 454 41.10 20.89 3.86
N ASN A 455 40.59 21.16 5.07
CA ASN A 455 39.54 20.38 5.72
C ASN A 455 38.43 21.32 6.23
N SER A 456 37.17 20.87 6.19
CA SER A 456 36.06 21.64 6.74
C SER A 456 36.22 21.88 8.25
N ILE A 457 35.75 23.03 8.72
CA ILE A 457 35.75 23.38 10.14
C ILE A 457 34.78 22.43 10.85
N SER A 458 35.24 21.85 11.95
CA SER A 458 34.45 20.93 12.76
C SER A 458 34.94 20.94 14.21
N SER A 459 34.31 20.16 15.08
CA SER A 459 34.74 20.03 16.48
C SER A 459 36.17 19.50 16.64
N THR A 460 36.71 18.81 15.65
CA THR A 460 38.09 18.27 15.65
C THR A 460 39.07 19.14 14.88
N ASN A 461 38.57 20.03 14.00
CA ASN A 461 39.35 20.98 13.20
C ASN A 461 38.84 22.41 13.46
N LEU A 462 39.25 22.98 14.58
CA LEU A 462 38.83 24.32 15.00
C LEU A 462 39.66 25.40 14.28
N ALA A 463 38.98 26.46 13.85
CA ALA A 463 39.61 27.68 13.38
C ALA A 463 40.39 28.37 14.50
N ARG A 464 41.60 28.85 14.21
CA ARG A 464 42.46 29.55 15.16
C ARG A 464 42.88 30.93 14.68
N ASN A 465 43.28 31.77 15.63
CA ASN A 465 43.78 33.10 15.37
C ASN A 465 44.94 33.05 14.35
N GLY A 466 44.76 33.77 13.24
CA GLY A 466 45.72 33.82 12.14
C GLY A 466 45.47 32.83 11.01
N ASP A 467 44.50 31.92 11.15
CA ASP A 467 44.11 31.02 10.06
C ASP A 467 43.41 31.79 8.94
N SER A 468 43.68 31.39 7.69
CA SER A 468 42.90 31.82 6.52
C SER A 468 41.77 30.82 6.29
N ILE A 469 40.55 31.34 6.15
CA ILE A 469 39.34 30.53 6.01
C ILE A 469 38.85 30.62 4.57
N ILE A 470 38.56 29.50 3.93
CA ILE A 470 37.97 29.49 2.60
C ILE A 470 36.47 29.24 2.76
N ILE A 471 35.63 30.14 2.25
CA ILE A 471 34.18 29.90 2.16
C ILE A 471 33.87 29.23 0.82
N SER A 472 33.27 28.05 0.86
CA SER A 472 32.80 27.31 -0.32
C SER A 472 31.28 27.34 -0.32
N LEU A 473 30.69 27.91 -1.37
CA LEU A 473 29.25 27.93 -1.61
C LEU A 473 28.81 26.89 -2.64
N SER A 474 29.74 26.04 -3.09
CA SER A 474 29.50 25.01 -4.11
C SER A 474 28.34 24.04 -3.84
N GLN A 475 27.79 23.95 -2.63
CA GLN A 475 26.61 23.14 -2.31
C GLN A 475 25.29 23.91 -2.40
N SER A 476 25.36 25.23 -2.58
CA SER A 476 24.22 26.13 -2.71
C SER A 476 23.64 26.03 -4.12
N PHE A 477 22.34 26.29 -4.26
CA PHE A 477 21.63 26.14 -5.52
C PHE A 477 20.34 26.95 -5.49
N ASP A 478 19.79 27.23 -6.66
CA ASP A 478 18.43 27.78 -6.82
C ASP A 478 17.50 26.69 -7.36
N ASP A 479 16.19 26.75 -7.07
CA ASP A 479 15.25 25.68 -7.46
C ASP A 479 15.00 25.66 -8.99
N LEU A 480 14.90 26.82 -9.64
CA LEU A 480 14.64 26.95 -11.07
C LEU A 480 15.80 27.58 -11.85
N ASP A 481 16.46 28.59 -11.31
CA ASP A 481 17.51 29.31 -12.00
C ASP A 481 18.84 28.55 -12.04
N ALA A 482 19.61 28.80 -13.09
CA ALA A 482 20.99 28.34 -13.12
C ALA A 482 21.80 29.12 -12.07
N ILE A 483 22.78 28.48 -11.45
CA ILE A 483 23.57 29.14 -10.39
C ILE A 483 24.33 30.37 -10.92
N GLU A 484 24.61 30.41 -12.22
CA GLU A 484 25.27 31.53 -12.90
C GLU A 484 24.38 32.78 -12.98
N ASP A 485 23.06 32.60 -12.94
CA ASP A 485 22.06 33.67 -12.99
C ASP A 485 21.68 34.20 -11.59
N THR A 486 22.30 33.65 -10.54
CA THR A 486 22.10 34.09 -9.15
C THR A 486 23.16 35.12 -8.70
N SER A 487 22.79 35.99 -7.77
CA SER A 487 23.68 36.99 -7.18
C SER A 487 23.83 36.82 -5.68
N TRP A 488 25.04 37.10 -5.17
CA TRP A 488 25.44 36.80 -3.80
C TRP A 488 26.13 38.00 -3.14
N SER A 489 25.91 38.16 -1.85
CA SER A 489 26.60 39.16 -1.00
C SER A 489 27.05 38.51 0.30
N LEU A 490 28.19 38.95 0.83
CA LEU A 490 28.74 38.46 2.11
C LEU A 490 29.12 39.64 2.99
N THR A 491 28.58 39.62 4.21
CA THR A 491 28.89 40.57 5.27
C THR A 491 29.46 39.82 6.47
N ILE A 492 30.54 40.34 7.07
CA ILE A 492 31.14 39.79 8.28
C ILE A 492 31.26 40.90 9.33
N ASP A 493 30.68 40.69 10.52
CA ASP A 493 30.62 41.67 11.61
C ASP A 493 30.12 43.06 11.14
N ASP A 494 29.02 43.06 10.39
CA ASP A 494 28.42 44.24 9.76
C ASP A 494 29.32 44.97 8.74
N VAL A 495 30.43 44.36 8.32
CA VAL A 495 31.32 44.86 7.26
C VAL A 495 31.06 44.08 5.96
N ILE A 496 30.66 44.80 4.92
CA ILE A 496 30.45 44.23 3.58
C ILE A 496 31.81 43.80 3.02
N ILE A 497 31.93 42.51 2.69
CA ILE A 497 33.13 41.92 2.07
C ILE A 497 32.98 41.93 0.55
N VAL A 498 31.82 41.46 0.07
CA VAL A 498 31.40 41.52 -1.34
C VAL A 498 29.89 41.78 -1.40
N GLU A 499 29.46 42.46 -2.45
CA GLU A 499 28.07 42.83 -2.67
C GLU A 499 27.71 42.58 -4.14
N ASN A 500 26.59 41.89 -4.36
CA ASN A 500 26.02 41.60 -5.67
C ASN A 500 27.05 41.03 -6.67
N VAL A 501 27.67 39.91 -6.31
CA VAL A 501 28.65 39.20 -7.13
C VAL A 501 28.11 37.86 -7.61
N SER A 502 28.68 37.31 -8.69
CA SER A 502 28.30 35.97 -9.18
C SER A 502 28.87 34.87 -8.29
N MET A 503 28.30 33.66 -8.40
CA MET A 503 28.77 32.46 -7.69
C MET A 503 30.27 32.21 -7.90
N GLU A 504 30.82 32.45 -9.09
CA GLU A 504 32.25 32.24 -9.40
C GLU A 504 33.20 33.13 -8.58
N ILE A 505 32.73 34.31 -8.15
CA ILE A 505 33.54 35.28 -7.40
C ILE A 505 33.54 34.92 -5.92
N ILE A 506 32.39 34.52 -5.39
CA ILE A 506 32.21 34.26 -3.96
C ILE A 506 32.57 32.81 -3.57
N ASP A 507 32.40 31.83 -4.46
CA ASP A 507 32.79 30.45 -4.19
C ASP A 507 34.31 30.33 -4.03
N LYS A 508 34.72 29.65 -2.97
CA LYS A 508 36.12 29.44 -2.58
C LYS A 508 36.88 30.74 -2.32
N MET A 509 36.17 31.80 -1.96
CA MET A 509 36.78 33.05 -1.52
C MET A 509 37.59 32.82 -0.23
N VAL A 510 38.80 33.37 -0.19
CA VAL A 510 39.66 33.32 1.01
C VAL A 510 39.36 34.53 1.89
N LEU A 511 39.08 34.27 3.15
CA LEU A 511 38.69 35.21 4.20
C LEU A 511 39.72 35.21 5.33
N GLY A 512 39.81 36.34 6.04
CA GLY A 512 40.73 36.53 7.16
C GLY A 512 42.12 37.07 6.75
N PRO A 513 43.13 36.97 7.64
CA PRO A 513 43.09 36.27 8.93
C PRO A 513 42.16 36.93 9.95
N PHE A 514 41.54 36.10 10.80
CA PHE A 514 40.66 36.55 11.87
C PHE A 514 41.35 36.52 13.24
N ASP A 515 41.00 37.46 14.10
CA ASP A 515 41.39 37.47 15.50
C ASP A 515 40.59 36.43 16.30
N SER A 516 41.05 36.10 17.51
CA SER A 516 40.29 35.22 18.40
C SER A 516 39.02 35.92 18.88
N GLY A 517 37.87 35.30 18.69
CA GLY A 517 36.58 35.89 18.96
C GLY A 517 35.46 35.13 18.25
N THR A 518 34.24 35.64 18.34
CA THR A 518 33.11 35.15 17.53
C THR A 518 32.81 36.18 16.45
N HIS A 519 32.86 35.75 15.19
CA HIS A 519 32.56 36.58 14.02
C HIS A 519 31.22 36.17 13.42
N VAL A 520 30.38 37.14 13.05
CA VAL A 520 29.04 36.88 12.47
C VAL A 520 29.12 37.01 10.97
N PHE A 521 28.78 35.93 10.28
CA PHE A 521 28.67 35.85 8.82
C PHE A 521 27.21 36.04 8.44
N SER A 522 26.94 36.84 7.42
CA SER A 522 25.63 36.97 6.77
C SER A 522 25.81 36.86 5.27
N ILE A 523 25.11 35.91 4.67
CA ILE A 523 25.10 35.67 3.22
C ILE A 523 23.71 35.99 2.71
N ASP A 524 23.63 36.86 1.71
CA ASP A 524 22.40 37.19 1.00
C ASP A 524 22.50 36.67 -0.43
N SER A 525 21.42 36.06 -0.93
CA SER A 525 21.33 35.56 -2.29
C SER A 525 20.03 35.98 -2.96
N TYR A 526 20.11 36.28 -4.26
CA TYR A 526 18.96 36.60 -5.11
C TYR A 526 19.01 35.78 -6.39
N ASP A 527 17.85 35.38 -6.88
CA ASP A 527 17.66 34.73 -8.17
C ASP A 527 17.35 35.77 -9.27
N SER A 528 16.99 35.31 -10.48
CA SER A 528 16.65 36.18 -11.61
C SER A 528 15.26 36.83 -11.52
N SER A 529 14.40 36.29 -10.64
CA SER A 529 13.05 36.77 -10.35
C SER A 529 13.00 37.71 -9.14
N ASP A 530 14.17 38.13 -8.63
CA ASP A 530 14.36 38.93 -7.42
C ASP A 530 13.86 38.27 -6.12
N ASN A 531 13.63 36.94 -6.08
CA ASN A 531 13.39 36.29 -4.79
C ASN A 531 14.67 36.25 -3.97
N HIS A 532 14.54 36.48 -2.66
CA HIS A 532 15.66 36.70 -1.75
C HIS A 532 15.73 35.63 -0.66
N GLN A 533 16.95 35.22 -0.33
CA GLN A 533 17.23 34.41 0.84
C GLN A 533 18.43 34.96 1.62
N ASN A 534 18.34 34.89 2.95
CA ASN A 534 19.41 35.28 3.87
C ASN A 534 19.79 34.13 4.81
N LEU A 535 21.10 33.93 5.02
CA LEU A 535 21.65 33.01 6.01
C LEU A 535 22.69 33.72 6.87
N ALA A 536 22.40 33.86 8.17
CA ALA A 536 23.32 34.42 9.14
C ALA A 536 23.75 33.38 10.20
N PHE A 537 25.06 33.29 10.48
CA PHE A 537 25.62 32.36 11.46
C PHE A 537 26.91 32.89 12.11
N GLY A 538 27.20 32.44 13.34
CA GLY A 538 28.41 32.83 14.07
C GLY A 538 29.53 31.78 13.98
N LEU A 539 30.77 32.22 13.75
CA LEU A 539 31.96 31.38 13.75
C LEU A 539 32.89 31.76 14.91
N ALA A 540 33.19 30.80 15.77
CA ALA A 540 34.12 30.96 16.88
C ALA A 540 35.56 30.65 16.46
N ILE A 541 36.44 31.65 16.54
CA ILE A 541 37.88 31.54 16.27
C ILE A 541 38.62 31.37 17.59
N SER A 542 39.31 30.23 17.74
CA SER A 542 40.03 29.89 18.96
C SER A 542 41.40 30.58 19.04
N PRO A 543 41.92 30.88 20.24
CA PRO A 543 43.30 31.31 20.40
C PRO A 543 44.32 30.26 19.91
N ASN A 544 45.55 30.69 19.68
CA ASN A 544 46.64 29.81 19.30
C ASN A 544 47.03 28.84 20.42
N VAL A 545 47.53 27.65 20.03
CA VAL A 545 47.98 26.61 20.96
C VAL A 545 49.21 27.09 21.76
N GLY A 546 49.32 26.64 23.00
CA GLY A 546 50.38 27.00 23.94
C GLY A 546 49.82 27.63 25.21
N VAL A 547 50.72 28.08 26.08
CA VAL A 547 50.37 28.73 27.33
C VAL A 547 51.06 30.09 27.38
N ASN A 548 50.31 31.13 27.73
CA ASN A 548 50.87 32.45 28.00
C ASN A 548 50.13 33.04 29.19
N ILE A 549 50.76 33.00 30.36
CA ILE A 549 50.14 33.48 31.59
C ILE A 549 50.61 34.91 31.86
N GLU A 550 49.65 35.79 32.09
CA GLU A 550 49.87 37.20 32.39
C GLU A 550 49.25 37.52 33.75
N MET A 551 49.91 38.38 34.51
CA MET A 551 49.40 38.84 35.81
C MET A 551 48.47 40.04 35.60
N LEU A 552 47.26 39.96 36.17
CA LEU A 552 46.27 41.03 36.12
C LEU A 552 46.34 41.92 37.37
N SER A 553 46.41 41.30 38.55
CA SER A 553 46.52 42.03 39.82
C SER A 553 47.15 41.19 40.92
N THR A 554 47.79 41.86 41.87
CA THR A 554 48.37 41.25 43.07
C THR A 554 47.91 41.99 44.31
N ASN A 555 47.57 41.29 45.37
CA ASN A 555 47.19 41.88 46.63
C ASN A 555 47.80 41.11 47.82
N HIS A 556 47.85 41.76 48.98
CA HIS A 556 48.19 41.10 50.23
C HIS A 556 47.26 41.58 51.34
N GLU A 557 46.87 40.66 52.22
CA GLU A 557 46.05 40.96 53.38
C GLU A 557 46.81 40.59 54.66
N GLY A 558 47.05 41.60 55.50
CA GLY A 558 47.89 41.49 56.70
C GLY A 558 48.98 42.56 56.74
N LYS A 559 49.58 42.77 57.92
CA LYS A 559 50.70 43.71 58.08
C LYS A 559 52.00 43.02 57.72
N ILE A 560 52.75 43.58 56.77
CA ILE A 560 54.06 43.08 56.32
C ILE A 560 55.15 43.40 57.37
N VAL A 561 55.04 42.76 58.53
CA VAL A 561 55.95 42.91 59.68
C VAL A 561 56.35 41.52 60.15
N GLU A 562 57.64 41.34 60.46
CA GLU A 562 58.17 40.11 61.03
C GLU A 562 57.34 39.60 62.23
N GLY A 563 56.96 38.32 62.19
CA GLY A 563 56.11 37.64 63.16
C GLY A 563 54.62 37.56 62.80
N ASN A 564 54.16 38.23 61.73
CA ASN A 564 52.78 38.12 61.25
C ASN A 564 52.62 37.09 60.14
N SER A 565 51.42 36.52 60.04
CA SER A 565 51.00 35.77 58.85
C SER A 565 50.27 36.70 57.89
N VAL A 566 50.68 36.67 56.61
CA VAL A 566 50.12 37.48 55.54
C VAL A 566 49.56 36.55 54.47
N LEU A 567 48.35 36.86 54.00
CA LEU A 567 47.74 36.19 52.85
C LEU A 567 48.16 36.92 51.59
N PHE A 568 48.94 36.27 50.73
CA PHE A 568 49.25 36.77 49.40
C PHE A 568 48.25 36.22 48.40
N SER A 569 47.69 37.07 47.55
CA SER A 569 46.79 36.66 46.47
C SER A 569 47.16 37.32 45.14
N ALA A 570 46.96 36.59 44.04
CA ALA A 570 47.13 37.12 42.70
C ALA A 570 46.05 36.59 41.76
N THR A 571 45.63 37.45 40.84
CA THR A 571 44.76 37.09 39.72
C THR A 571 45.60 37.07 38.47
N LEU A 572 45.62 35.94 37.77
CA LEU A 572 46.36 35.73 36.54
C LEU A 572 45.40 35.27 35.44
N GLN A 573 45.82 35.41 34.19
CA GLN A 573 45.07 34.96 33.03
C GLN A 573 45.97 34.20 32.07
N ASN A 574 45.45 33.15 31.45
CA ASN A 574 46.08 32.48 30.32
C ASN A 574 45.45 32.97 29.02
N THR A 575 46.25 33.49 28.09
CA THR A 575 45.78 34.04 26.81
C THR A 575 45.88 33.04 25.65
N ARG A 576 46.33 31.81 25.88
CA ARG A 576 46.46 30.76 24.85
C ARG A 576 45.65 29.49 25.16
N ALA A 577 45.44 28.67 24.14
CA ALA A 577 44.45 27.60 24.13
C ALA A 577 44.89 26.29 24.82
N SER A 578 46.10 26.19 25.38
CA SER A 578 46.51 25.01 26.15
C SER A 578 46.27 25.23 27.65
N PRO A 579 45.68 24.25 28.37
CA PRO A 579 45.61 24.30 29.82
C PRO A 579 46.99 24.03 30.43
N ALA A 580 47.19 24.49 31.66
CA ALA A 580 48.40 24.22 32.44
C ALA A 580 48.04 23.88 33.90
N ALA A 581 49.03 23.52 34.69
CA ALA A 581 48.93 23.43 36.14
C ALA A 581 50.12 24.14 36.76
N GLY A 582 49.92 24.78 37.91
CA GLY A 582 51.00 25.53 38.55
C GLY A 582 50.82 25.69 40.05
N GLN A 583 51.84 26.23 40.69
CA GLN A 583 51.87 26.53 42.11
C GLN A 583 52.26 27.98 42.32
N PHE A 584 51.56 28.62 43.25
CA PHE A 584 51.90 29.94 43.74
C PHE A 584 52.85 29.79 44.93
N CYS A 585 54.01 30.41 44.83
CA CYS A 585 55.12 30.25 45.75
C CYS A 585 55.54 31.60 46.32
N VAL A 586 55.84 31.59 47.61
CA VAL A 586 56.39 32.72 48.36
C VAL A 586 57.70 32.23 48.97
N ASN A 587 58.82 32.77 48.51
CA ASN A 587 60.17 32.25 48.74
C ASN A 587 60.28 30.75 48.38
N ASN A 588 60.51 29.89 49.39
CA ASN A 588 60.64 28.44 49.24
C ASN A 588 59.36 27.67 49.60
N GLN A 589 58.27 28.35 49.98
CA GLN A 589 56.99 27.72 50.31
C GLN A 589 56.03 27.85 49.13
N CYS A 590 55.60 26.72 48.58
CA CYS A 590 54.63 26.66 47.50
C CYS A 590 53.28 26.13 48.00
N GLY A 591 52.19 26.73 47.49
CA GLY A 591 50.84 26.25 47.71
C GLY A 591 50.51 24.95 46.95
N PRO A 592 49.25 24.49 47.04
CA PRO A 592 48.79 23.35 46.25
C PRO A 592 48.87 23.65 44.75
N PHE A 593 48.95 22.59 43.94
CA PHE A 593 48.80 22.72 42.50
C PHE A 593 47.37 23.18 42.17
N ILE A 594 47.29 24.20 41.33
CA ILE A 594 46.03 24.72 40.80
C ILE A 594 46.00 24.53 39.27
N GLY A 595 44.80 24.30 38.74
CA GLY A 595 44.58 24.25 37.31
C GLY A 595 44.59 25.65 36.70
N VAL A 596 45.35 25.82 35.62
CA VAL A 596 45.33 27.01 34.79
C VAL A 596 44.40 26.73 33.60
N PRO A 597 43.22 27.39 33.52
CA PRO A 597 42.29 27.20 32.43
C PRO A 597 42.89 27.67 31.10
N ALA A 598 42.49 27.03 29.99
CA ALA A 598 42.84 27.45 28.64
C ALA A 598 41.99 28.66 28.21
N ALA A 599 42.55 29.53 27.36
CA ALA A 599 41.77 30.54 26.64
C ALA A 599 40.89 29.90 25.57
N ASN A 600 39.72 30.48 25.33
CA ASN A 600 38.79 30.07 24.26
C ASN A 600 38.30 31.31 23.47
N SER A 601 37.41 31.13 22.50
CA SER A 601 36.87 32.21 21.67
C SER A 601 36.11 33.29 22.46
N ASN A 602 35.69 33.01 23.70
CA ASN A 602 34.96 33.95 24.54
C ASN A 602 35.88 34.81 25.41
N GLY A 603 37.18 34.46 25.51
CA GLY A 603 38.15 35.24 26.27
C GLY A 603 39.27 34.41 26.92
N PRO A 604 40.17 35.08 27.66
CA PRO A 604 41.28 34.43 28.35
C PRO A 604 40.81 33.61 29.55
N GLY A 605 41.57 32.56 29.90
CA GLY A 605 41.32 31.73 31.06
C GLY A 605 41.81 32.41 32.35
N VAL A 606 40.91 33.06 33.09
CA VAL A 606 41.24 33.76 34.35
C VAL A 606 41.23 32.80 35.53
N PHE A 607 42.21 32.92 36.42
CA PHE A 607 42.30 32.13 37.66
C PHE A 607 42.93 32.94 38.81
N ASN A 608 42.60 32.54 40.04
CA ASN A 608 43.10 33.17 41.26
C ASN A 608 44.00 32.20 42.04
N VAL A 609 45.04 32.74 42.65
CA VAL A 609 45.96 32.00 43.53
C VAL A 609 46.11 32.72 44.85
N GLU A 610 46.27 31.94 45.92
CA GLU A 610 46.35 32.43 47.28
C GLU A 610 47.32 31.57 48.11
N LEU A 611 48.15 32.20 48.95
CA LEU A 611 49.01 31.50 49.90
C LEU A 611 49.17 32.29 51.20
N ASN A 612 48.87 31.64 52.32
CA ASN A 612 49.21 32.14 53.65
C ASN A 612 50.69 31.86 53.93
N TYR A 613 51.44 32.91 54.26
CA TYR A 613 52.86 32.81 54.57
C TYR A 613 53.19 33.54 55.87
N GLU A 614 53.99 32.92 56.73
CA GLU A 614 54.43 33.51 57.99
C GLU A 614 55.77 34.23 57.79
N LEU A 615 55.84 35.50 58.22
CA LEU A 615 57.00 36.36 58.04
C LEU A 615 58.03 36.10 59.15
N VAL A 616 58.97 35.17 58.93
CA VAL A 616 59.93 34.75 59.97
C VAL A 616 61.18 35.64 60.04
N ASN A 617 61.50 36.37 58.97
CA ASN A 617 62.67 37.24 58.85
C ASN A 617 62.33 38.55 58.13
N SER A 618 63.19 39.55 58.30
CA SER A 618 63.11 40.86 57.64
C SER A 618 63.70 40.86 56.21
N ASP A 619 63.86 39.69 55.58
CA ASP A 619 64.44 39.57 54.24
C ASP A 619 63.41 39.95 53.16
N ALA A 620 63.88 40.22 51.93
CA ALA A 620 62.99 40.40 50.79
C ALA A 620 62.24 39.10 50.50
N ILE A 621 60.92 39.21 50.28
CA ILE A 621 60.07 38.10 49.89
C ILE A 621 59.92 38.10 48.38
N ASP A 622 60.30 36.99 47.76
CA ASP A 622 60.08 36.74 46.33
C ASP A 622 58.78 35.97 46.14
N ILE A 623 57.82 36.58 45.42
CA ILE A 623 56.55 35.97 45.08
C ILE A 623 56.60 35.59 43.61
N TYR A 624 56.33 34.33 43.29
CA TYR A 624 56.30 33.86 41.91
C TYR A 624 55.27 32.75 41.70
N PHE A 625 54.83 32.59 40.46
CA PHE A 625 53.98 31.50 40.02
C PHE A 625 54.77 30.61 39.07
N GLN A 626 54.99 29.35 39.46
CA GLN A 626 55.62 28.36 38.59
C GLN A 626 54.55 27.47 37.96
N TRP A 627 54.66 27.19 36.67
CA TRP A 627 53.67 26.40 35.94
C TRP A 627 54.33 25.44 34.95
N SER A 628 53.60 24.37 34.64
CA SER A 628 53.92 23.42 33.59
C SER A 628 52.65 22.99 32.85
N SER A 629 52.80 22.72 31.57
CA SER A 629 51.74 22.18 30.71
C SER A 629 52.26 20.98 29.97
N GLU A 630 51.66 19.81 30.26
CA GLU A 630 51.95 18.57 29.54
C GLU A 630 51.46 18.65 28.09
N THR A 631 50.34 19.36 27.84
CA THR A 631 49.73 19.47 26.51
C THR A 631 50.53 20.36 25.56
N ALA A 632 51.13 21.43 26.08
CA ALA A 632 52.00 22.33 25.29
C ALA A 632 53.48 21.94 25.36
N ASN A 633 53.86 21.01 26.25
CA ASN A 633 55.25 20.69 26.60
C ASN A 633 56.07 21.95 26.95
N GLN A 634 55.47 22.84 27.73
CA GLN A 634 56.03 24.12 28.16
C GLN A 634 55.98 24.24 29.67
N SER A 635 56.96 24.92 30.26
CA SER A 635 56.95 25.33 31.65
C SER A 635 57.56 26.72 31.79
N GLY A 636 57.24 27.40 32.88
CA GLY A 636 57.71 28.76 33.11
C GLY A 636 57.54 29.18 34.55
N ILE A 637 58.21 30.29 34.89
CA ILE A 637 58.09 30.98 36.18
C ILE A 637 57.72 32.42 35.89
N ILE A 638 56.72 32.93 36.58
CA ILE A 638 56.29 34.33 36.52
C ILE A 638 56.61 34.96 37.84
N GLU A 639 57.59 35.87 37.84
CA GLU A 639 57.89 36.71 38.99
C GLU A 639 56.77 37.74 39.15
N ILE A 640 56.19 37.79 40.35
CA ILE A 640 54.99 38.58 40.63
C ILE A 640 55.38 39.88 41.33
N ASN A 641 56.11 39.80 42.44
CA ASN A 641 56.62 40.95 43.17
C ASN A 641 57.71 40.54 44.17
N SER A 642 58.63 41.47 44.46
CA SER A 642 59.56 41.40 45.60
C SER A 642 59.12 42.38 46.68
N ILE A 643 58.74 41.89 47.88
CA ILE A 643 58.24 42.74 48.97
C ILE A 643 59.25 42.77 50.12
N THR A 644 59.60 43.96 50.59
CA THR A 644 60.49 44.11 51.76
C THR A 644 59.72 44.03 53.07
N VAL A 645 60.12 43.14 53.98
CA VAL A 645 59.49 42.97 55.30
C VAL A 645 59.99 44.02 56.28
N GLU A 646 59.07 44.68 56.99
CA GLU A 646 59.47 45.59 58.07
C GLU A 646 59.89 44.79 59.31
N PRO A 647 61.07 45.09 59.90
CA PRO A 647 61.47 44.47 61.15
C PRO A 647 60.52 44.83 62.29
N TYR A 648 60.24 43.87 63.17
CA TYR A 648 59.29 44.04 64.29
C TYR A 648 59.63 45.23 65.23
N TRP A 649 60.90 45.65 65.29
CA TRP A 649 61.38 46.75 66.13
C TRP A 649 61.20 48.15 65.53
N GLN A 650 60.93 48.27 64.23
CA GLN A 650 60.88 49.56 63.51
C GLN A 650 59.74 50.46 64.01
N SER A 651 58.54 49.91 64.20
CA SER A 651 57.36 50.64 64.73
C SER A 651 57.61 51.17 66.15
N THR A 652 58.24 50.36 67.00
CA THR A 652 58.58 50.73 68.38
C THR A 652 59.58 51.89 68.41
N ILE A 653 60.61 51.87 67.55
CA ILE A 653 61.60 52.95 67.45
C ILE A 653 60.97 54.23 66.89
N GLN A 654 60.13 54.16 65.86
CA GLN A 654 59.44 55.33 65.32
C GLN A 654 58.50 55.97 66.34
N THR A 655 57.79 55.16 67.13
CA THR A 655 56.94 55.64 68.24
C THR A 655 57.79 56.31 69.32
N VAL A 656 58.92 55.71 69.69
CA VAL A 656 59.86 56.31 70.66
C VAL A 656 60.41 57.64 70.13
N PHE A 657 60.84 57.72 68.87
CA PHE A 657 61.31 58.97 68.26
C PHE A 657 60.20 60.02 68.17
N PHE A 658 58.97 59.64 67.80
CA PHE A 658 57.84 60.56 67.74
C PHE A 658 57.50 61.10 69.12
N VAL A 659 57.48 60.26 70.15
CA VAL A 659 57.34 60.68 71.55
C VAL A 659 58.50 61.58 71.97
N PHE A 660 59.74 61.27 71.58
CA PHE A 660 60.91 62.10 71.87
C PHE A 660 60.85 63.48 71.20
N ILE A 661 60.39 63.54 69.95
CA ILE A 661 60.19 64.77 69.18
C ILE A 661 59.03 65.56 69.77
N ALA A 662 57.89 64.94 70.09
CA ALA A 662 56.75 65.58 70.72
C ALA A 662 57.11 66.12 72.10
N LEU A 663 57.83 65.35 72.93
CA LEU A 663 58.37 65.83 74.21
C LEU A 663 59.37 66.96 74.02
N SER A 664 60.24 66.90 73.00
CA SER A 664 61.15 68.00 72.68
C SER A 664 60.41 69.26 72.25
N PHE A 665 59.34 69.14 71.46
CA PHE A 665 58.46 70.26 71.10
C PHE A 665 57.67 70.80 72.30
N ILE A 666 57.21 69.94 73.22
CA ILE A 666 56.57 70.36 74.47
C ILE A 666 57.57 71.11 75.37
N VAL A 667 58.81 70.64 75.49
CA VAL A 667 59.87 71.32 76.24
C VAL A 667 60.24 72.66 75.60
N ILE A 668 60.37 72.72 74.27
CA ILE A 668 60.62 73.98 73.53
C ILE A 668 59.42 74.94 73.64
N GLY A 669 58.19 74.43 73.58
CA GLY A 669 56.95 75.19 73.74
C GLY A 669 56.78 75.74 75.16
N ALA A 670 57.07 74.94 76.18
CA ALA A 670 57.09 75.35 77.58
C ALA A 670 58.16 76.42 77.84
N ASN A 671 59.38 76.26 77.30
CA ASN A 671 60.43 77.29 77.36
C ASN A 671 60.10 78.59 76.61
N ARG A 672 59.18 78.57 75.64
CA ARG A 672 58.74 79.77 74.89
C ARG A 672 57.51 80.47 75.47
N LEU A 673 56.60 79.74 76.13
CA LEU A 673 55.41 80.31 76.77
C LEU A 673 55.69 80.83 78.20
N TRP A 674 56.72 80.30 78.87
CA TRP A 674 57.12 80.72 80.21
C TRP A 674 58.58 81.19 80.12
N GLY A 675 58.77 82.50 80.00
CA GLY A 675 60.08 83.13 79.91
C GLY A 675 60.96 82.87 81.15
N VAL A 676 62.25 83.07 80.96
CA VAL A 676 63.39 82.75 81.85
C VAL A 676 63.41 83.51 83.20
N ASP A 677 62.30 84.10 83.64
CA ASP A 677 62.22 84.89 84.88
C ASP A 677 61.47 84.21 86.04
N SER A 678 61.27 82.89 85.98
CA SER A 678 60.85 82.08 87.15
C SER A 678 61.98 81.17 87.66
N GLN A 679 63.24 81.61 87.60
CA GLN A 679 64.32 81.02 88.39
C GLN A 679 65.35 82.07 88.84
N ARG A 680 65.04 82.77 89.95
CA ARG A 680 65.86 82.83 91.20
C ARG A 680 65.45 84.03 92.09
N PRO A 681 65.44 83.91 93.43
CA PRO A 681 65.35 82.72 94.29
C PRO A 681 63.93 82.39 94.75
#